data_AF-A0A2G5J5R4-F1
#
_entry.id   AF-A0A2G5J5R4-F1
#
_cell.length_a   1.000
_cell.length_b   1.000
_cell.length_c   1.000
_cell.angle_alpha   90.00
_cell.angle_beta   90.00
_cell.angle_gamma   90.00
#
_symmetry.space_group_name_H-M   'P 1'
#
loop_
_entity.id
_entity.type
_entity.pdbx_description
1 polymer ?
#
loop_
_entity_poly.entity_id
_entity_poly.type
_entity_poly.pdbx_seq_one_letter_code
_entity_poly.pdbx_strand_id
1 'polypeptide(L)'
;MSDTVTTAPAAVGPARLSAGTVRQYVAARSRLGDGTARVLLLRAAPSWDAPAVQRTAGGLQARVAVGPSVLAVHEQILGHLDAPEPVDPKVLIVLTDREDTDLDPGLLARVYGGRIRSVDNWEVVQEAFDARGLDGRLRGEKWAAEALLDAAATRGWPSLGRGLLSRDEALTRLARRRLRIGRHDTNPLGRPAAHDDGDRIDPVALFQWTLTPGGPDLLRDLRGPERAGLARFLSEPEQGGSAGRIVTALVDAEHGADAAAYAVVCAALWGHAEADHDLYRARGRAERWLGEAPPAQGDDLDRLLTSFGQSGEAYVRSLVDRGEHRLADPVLTRAAQLVTQFGAQAAASASPLLESGLDTRFTTAGHALSDGDAEKVTVAITALVEHALAADGTNQARIERVRMAARLRRWLTAEPGSEIASVADGTARQIRELGWVDRALEHLEAGGDADAALSDAYSRIGAQVRERRKELDRTFSERLAVWTADGTDPRSMLTVESLLSRVVTPVVESPGRRVLLLLIDGMSAAIAAELGEELRGQWAEFDPHTEATGLPARRAVAAALPTLTTISRTSLFAGTLMKGDQNDEKRLFPLHSCWNGAPAAVFHKDDLRGPDTGSPFSTALSEALSDERTHVAVVLNTVDDRLGKEQKLGDGTWAAKEIGGLEPLLRAARANDMTVLITSDHGHVVERRGSKLDAASGTVGSARHRTPGGPVIPAEIELSGPRVVWPEPGARIVALRDHDTRYTALKAGYHGGATLAEFTIPLLALLPFGAEPPAGWRELGDPAPVWWEEGTEAADEVEAEAASAHDTATVRPQRKQSKKSALPVPEGVIGLFGEEEVAPPAPQAPTEPSQRTTTDPAKETATAPAPAADPATTLVERLMSTELYQAQLGLLARPPRDKTLLPKALTALVEAGTLSMTALAERAGQPATRAPGFAATLAQLLNYDGAQILEILPDNRTLRLHRAQLVEQFGL
;
A
#
# COMPACT_ATOMS: atom_id res chain seq x y z
N MET A 1 -71.60 -36.86 -35.51
CA MET A 1 -70.58 -36.83 -36.58
C MET A 1 -69.66 -35.66 -36.32
N SER A 2 -68.44 -35.94 -35.91
CA SER A 2 -67.29 -35.03 -35.85
C SER A 2 -66.11 -35.96 -35.63
N ASP A 3 -65.36 -36.24 -36.68
CA ASP A 3 -64.51 -37.44 -36.70
C ASP A 3 -63.19 -37.20 -35.96
N THR A 4 -62.91 -38.04 -34.97
CA THR A 4 -61.66 -38.02 -34.22
C THR A 4 -60.54 -38.57 -35.11
N VAL A 5 -59.93 -37.71 -35.92
CA VAL A 5 -58.77 -38.07 -36.75
C VAL A 5 -57.56 -38.30 -35.84
N THR A 6 -57.41 -39.55 -35.38
CA THR A 6 -56.18 -40.02 -34.74
C THR A 6 -55.07 -40.04 -35.78
N THR A 7 -54.28 -38.96 -35.83
CA THR A 7 -53.05 -38.91 -36.62
C THR A 7 -52.06 -39.91 -36.05
N ALA A 8 -51.86 -41.02 -36.77
CA ALA A 8 -50.76 -41.94 -36.49
C ALA A 8 -49.43 -41.16 -36.55
N PRO A 9 -48.46 -41.43 -35.64
CA PRO A 9 -47.17 -40.78 -35.70
C PRO A 9 -46.49 -41.12 -37.02
N ALA A 10 -46.10 -40.10 -37.78
CA ALA A 10 -45.33 -40.29 -38.99
C ALA A 10 -44.03 -41.03 -38.63
N ALA A 11 -43.73 -42.12 -39.34
CA ALA A 11 -42.53 -42.91 -39.08
C ALA A 11 -41.29 -42.04 -39.29
N VAL A 12 -40.61 -41.71 -38.19
CA VAL A 12 -39.41 -40.86 -38.22
C VAL A 12 -38.30 -41.64 -38.92
N GLY A 13 -37.95 -41.20 -40.13
CA GLY A 13 -36.85 -41.78 -40.90
C GLY A 13 -35.52 -41.68 -40.13
N PRO A 14 -34.54 -42.56 -40.43
CA PRO A 14 -33.29 -42.61 -39.70
C PRO A 14 -32.55 -41.27 -39.78
N ALA A 15 -31.95 -40.84 -38.67
CA ALA A 15 -31.35 -39.52 -38.54
C ALA A 15 -30.15 -39.30 -39.50
N ARG A 16 -29.86 -38.03 -39.84
CA ARG A 16 -28.56 -37.66 -40.42
C ARG A 16 -27.48 -37.79 -39.34
N LEU A 17 -26.30 -38.29 -39.69
CA LEU A 17 -25.15 -38.34 -38.79
C LEU A 17 -24.20 -37.17 -39.08
N SER A 18 -23.73 -36.48 -38.04
CA SER A 18 -22.72 -35.43 -38.21
C SER A 18 -21.34 -36.03 -38.54
N ALA A 19 -20.47 -35.21 -39.11
CA ALA A 19 -19.08 -35.58 -39.31
C ALA A 19 -18.32 -35.79 -37.97
N GLY A 20 -18.74 -35.14 -36.88
CA GLY A 20 -18.28 -35.44 -35.53
C GLY A 20 -18.67 -36.85 -35.10
N THR A 21 -19.96 -37.19 -35.14
CA THR A 21 -20.47 -38.52 -34.77
C THR A 21 -19.76 -39.63 -35.54
N VAL A 22 -19.63 -39.53 -36.87
CA VAL A 22 -18.95 -40.56 -37.67
C VAL A 22 -17.47 -40.68 -37.29
N ARG A 23 -16.74 -39.56 -37.09
CA ARG A 23 -15.33 -39.62 -36.65
C ARG A 23 -15.16 -40.30 -35.30
N GLN A 24 -15.99 -39.97 -34.31
CA GLN A 24 -15.86 -40.54 -32.96
C GLN A 24 -16.32 -42.01 -32.91
N TYR A 25 -17.42 -42.36 -33.59
CA TYR A 25 -17.88 -43.76 -33.70
C TYR A 25 -16.80 -44.66 -34.30
N VAL A 26 -16.07 -44.17 -35.32
CA VAL A 26 -14.93 -44.89 -35.92
C VAL A 26 -13.72 -44.91 -34.98
N ALA A 27 -13.41 -43.79 -34.31
CA ALA A 27 -12.26 -43.69 -33.38
C ALA A 27 -12.34 -44.71 -32.24
N ALA A 28 -13.53 -44.94 -31.68
CA ALA A 28 -13.77 -45.92 -30.61
C ALA A 28 -13.62 -47.39 -31.06
N ARG A 29 -13.54 -47.67 -32.37
CA ARG A 29 -13.55 -49.04 -32.94
C ARG A 29 -12.17 -49.40 -33.50
N SER A 30 -11.24 -49.73 -32.60
CA SER A 30 -9.86 -50.14 -32.91
C SER A 30 -9.74 -51.23 -33.99
N ARG A 31 -10.71 -52.14 -34.08
CA ARG A 31 -10.83 -53.20 -35.11
C ARG A 31 -11.15 -52.70 -36.54
N LEU A 32 -11.27 -51.39 -36.75
CA LEU A 32 -11.26 -50.77 -38.08
C LEU A 32 -9.84 -50.28 -38.46
N GLY A 33 -8.95 -50.12 -37.49
CA GLY A 33 -7.56 -49.68 -37.69
C GLY A 33 -6.57 -50.82 -37.90
N ASP A 34 -6.86 -52.03 -37.40
CA ASP A 34 -6.02 -53.23 -37.58
C ASP A 34 -6.11 -53.86 -38.99
N GLY A 35 -7.04 -53.38 -39.82
CA GLY A 35 -7.27 -53.86 -41.18
C GLY A 35 -8.13 -55.13 -41.30
N THR A 36 -8.61 -55.70 -40.19
CA THR A 36 -9.45 -56.91 -40.20
C THR A 36 -10.84 -56.68 -40.80
N ALA A 37 -11.37 -55.46 -40.69
CA ALA A 37 -12.62 -55.04 -41.31
C ALA A 37 -12.43 -53.75 -42.12
N ARG A 38 -12.71 -53.80 -43.42
CA ARG A 38 -12.54 -52.68 -44.36
C ARG A 38 -13.84 -51.94 -44.71
N VAL A 39 -14.98 -52.37 -44.20
CA VAL A 39 -16.32 -51.82 -44.50
C VAL A 39 -17.16 -51.74 -43.22
N LEU A 40 -17.82 -50.60 -43.01
CA LEU A 40 -18.77 -50.34 -41.93
C LEU A 40 -20.10 -49.83 -42.53
N LEU A 41 -21.23 -50.44 -42.15
CA LEU A 41 -22.55 -49.95 -42.51
C LEU A 41 -23.21 -49.26 -41.30
N LEU A 42 -23.66 -48.01 -41.48
CA LEU A 42 -24.34 -47.23 -40.45
C LEU A 42 -25.77 -46.92 -40.89
N ARG A 43 -26.74 -47.16 -39.99
CA ARG A 43 -28.14 -46.84 -40.20
C ARG A 43 -28.37 -45.35 -40.00
N ALA A 44 -28.62 -44.64 -41.09
CA ALA A 44 -28.72 -43.19 -41.15
C ALA A 44 -29.53 -42.75 -42.39
N ALA A 45 -29.97 -41.49 -42.44
CA ALA A 45 -30.39 -40.90 -43.71
C ALA A 45 -29.24 -40.99 -44.73
N PRO A 46 -29.47 -41.43 -45.98
CA PRO A 46 -28.43 -41.61 -47.00
C PRO A 46 -28.03 -40.27 -47.64
N SER A 47 -27.56 -39.33 -46.82
CA SER A 47 -27.13 -37.98 -47.18
C SER A 47 -25.85 -37.63 -46.44
N TRP A 48 -24.88 -37.04 -47.12
CA TRP A 48 -23.59 -36.68 -46.53
C TRP A 48 -23.08 -35.34 -47.07
N ASP A 49 -23.14 -34.31 -46.23
CA ASP A 49 -22.86 -32.92 -46.60
C ASP A 49 -21.43 -32.47 -46.20
N ALA A 50 -20.52 -33.43 -46.02
CA ALA A 50 -19.15 -33.22 -45.51
C ALA A 50 -18.10 -33.90 -46.42
N PRO A 51 -16.78 -33.64 -46.24
CA PRO A 51 -15.75 -34.28 -47.06
C PRO A 51 -15.84 -35.81 -47.04
N ALA A 52 -15.66 -36.43 -48.20
CA ALA A 52 -15.76 -37.88 -48.37
C ALA A 52 -14.69 -38.65 -47.58
N VAL A 53 -13.51 -38.06 -47.31
CA VAL A 53 -12.50 -38.64 -46.42
C VAL A 53 -12.57 -37.97 -45.05
N GLN A 54 -12.77 -38.77 -44.01
CA GLN A 54 -12.72 -38.36 -42.61
C GLN A 54 -11.45 -38.90 -41.94
N ARG A 55 -10.94 -38.16 -40.95
CA ARG A 55 -9.77 -38.53 -40.13
C ARG A 55 -10.16 -38.58 -38.66
N THR A 56 -9.74 -39.61 -37.93
CA THR A 56 -9.96 -39.73 -36.47
C THR A 56 -8.77 -39.18 -35.68
N ALA A 57 -8.92 -39.07 -34.35
CA ALA A 57 -7.82 -38.68 -33.47
C ALA A 57 -6.66 -39.71 -33.43
N GLY A 58 -6.96 -41.00 -33.64
CA GLY A 58 -5.96 -42.06 -33.78
C GLY A 58 -5.27 -42.12 -35.16
N GLY A 59 -5.40 -41.08 -35.99
CA GLY A 59 -4.81 -41.02 -37.33
C GLY A 59 -5.50 -41.88 -38.40
N LEU A 60 -6.43 -42.77 -38.02
CA LEU A 60 -7.19 -43.59 -38.95
C LEU A 60 -8.00 -42.71 -39.92
N GLN A 61 -7.83 -42.95 -41.21
CA GLN A 61 -8.61 -42.33 -42.27
C GLN A 61 -9.70 -43.30 -42.74
N ALA A 62 -10.89 -42.78 -43.05
CA ALA A 62 -12.00 -43.57 -43.57
C ALA A 62 -12.81 -42.77 -44.61
N ARG A 63 -13.28 -43.47 -45.65
CA ARG A 63 -14.12 -42.90 -46.72
C ARG A 63 -15.59 -43.07 -46.35
N VAL A 64 -16.37 -41.99 -46.40
CA VAL A 64 -17.82 -42.01 -46.23
C VAL A 64 -18.50 -41.95 -47.60
N ALA A 65 -19.48 -42.82 -47.80
CA ALA A 65 -20.36 -42.87 -48.96
C ALA A 65 -21.82 -42.99 -48.50
N VAL A 66 -22.77 -42.76 -49.42
CA VAL A 66 -24.20 -42.91 -49.18
C VAL A 66 -24.77 -44.07 -50.00
N GLY A 67 -25.63 -44.87 -49.39
CA GLY A 67 -26.30 -46.02 -50.01
C GLY A 67 -27.81 -45.86 -49.92
N PRO A 68 -28.45 -45.06 -50.82
CA PRO A 68 -29.90 -44.81 -50.80
C PRO A 68 -30.76 -46.00 -51.28
N SER A 69 -30.14 -47.12 -51.64
CA SER A 69 -30.82 -48.37 -52.02
C SER A 69 -29.93 -49.58 -51.75
N VAL A 70 -30.52 -50.77 -51.69
CA VAL A 70 -29.78 -52.05 -51.58
C VAL A 70 -28.70 -52.19 -52.65
N LEU A 71 -29.02 -51.82 -53.90
CA LEU A 71 -28.08 -51.89 -55.01
C LEU A 71 -26.91 -50.90 -54.85
N ALA A 72 -27.18 -49.68 -54.36
CA ALA A 72 -26.14 -48.70 -54.09
C ALA A 72 -25.24 -49.13 -52.92
N VAL A 73 -25.79 -49.73 -51.86
CA VAL A 73 -24.99 -50.32 -50.76
C VAL A 73 -24.09 -51.44 -51.31
N HIS A 74 -24.64 -52.34 -52.12
CA HIS A 74 -23.91 -53.43 -52.76
C HIS A 74 -22.77 -52.91 -53.66
N GLU A 75 -23.04 -51.91 -54.51
CA GLU A 75 -22.06 -51.25 -55.38
C GLU A 75 -20.90 -50.63 -54.58
N GLN A 76 -21.19 -49.86 -53.53
CA GLN A 76 -20.14 -49.25 -52.71
C GLN A 76 -19.25 -50.29 -52.01
N ILE A 77 -19.83 -51.41 -51.53
CA ILE A 77 -19.08 -52.47 -50.85
C ILE A 77 -18.16 -53.21 -51.85
N LEU A 78 -18.69 -53.66 -52.98
CA LEU A 78 -17.90 -54.36 -53.99
C LEU A 78 -16.82 -53.45 -54.58
N GLY A 79 -17.16 -52.20 -54.92
CA GLY A 79 -16.23 -51.21 -55.48
C GLY A 79 -15.09 -50.79 -54.56
N HIS A 80 -15.14 -51.15 -53.26
CA HIS A 80 -14.08 -50.89 -52.29
C HIS A 80 -13.28 -52.14 -51.87
N LEU A 81 -13.95 -53.30 -51.85
CA LEU A 81 -13.33 -54.58 -51.47
C LEU A 81 -12.67 -55.29 -52.65
N ASP A 82 -13.31 -55.29 -53.82
CA ASP A 82 -12.94 -56.06 -55.02
C ASP A 82 -12.32 -55.17 -56.12
N ALA A 83 -11.87 -53.97 -55.75
CA ALA A 83 -11.14 -53.06 -56.63
C ALA A 83 -9.79 -53.67 -57.08
N PRO A 84 -9.37 -53.47 -58.36
CA PRO A 84 -8.08 -53.98 -58.85
C PRO A 84 -6.85 -53.43 -58.12
N GLU A 85 -6.96 -52.22 -57.56
CA GLU A 85 -5.93 -51.58 -56.75
C GLU A 85 -6.46 -51.27 -55.33
N PRO A 86 -5.60 -51.28 -54.29
CA PRO A 86 -6.05 -51.03 -52.92
C PRO A 86 -6.56 -49.59 -52.72
N VAL A 87 -7.88 -49.42 -52.62
CA VAL A 87 -8.52 -48.12 -52.35
C VAL A 87 -8.03 -47.52 -51.02
N ASP A 88 -7.51 -46.29 -51.09
CA ASP A 88 -7.18 -45.45 -49.94
C ASP A 88 -8.24 -44.35 -49.76
N PRO A 89 -8.70 -44.05 -48.53
CA PRO A 89 -8.39 -44.73 -47.27
C PRO A 89 -8.96 -46.16 -47.21
N LYS A 90 -8.23 -47.08 -46.58
CA LYS A 90 -8.55 -48.53 -46.55
C LYS A 90 -9.92 -48.91 -45.98
N VAL A 91 -10.56 -48.03 -45.21
CA VAL A 91 -11.87 -48.23 -44.55
C VAL A 91 -12.95 -47.44 -45.27
N LEU A 92 -14.02 -48.12 -45.69
CA LEU A 92 -15.26 -47.54 -46.18
C LEU A 92 -16.32 -47.52 -45.08
N ILE A 93 -17.14 -46.47 -45.09
CA ILE A 93 -18.33 -46.28 -44.26
C ILE A 93 -19.48 -45.95 -45.22
N VAL A 94 -20.55 -46.74 -45.22
CA VAL A 94 -21.75 -46.43 -46.01
C VAL A 94 -22.89 -46.03 -45.08
N LEU A 95 -23.45 -44.85 -45.30
CA LEU A 95 -24.66 -44.36 -44.63
C LEU A 95 -25.89 -44.82 -45.43
N THR A 96 -26.77 -45.59 -44.79
CA THR A 96 -27.95 -46.17 -45.46
C THR A 96 -29.15 -46.22 -44.54
N ASP A 97 -30.35 -46.09 -45.09
CA ASP A 97 -31.63 -46.17 -44.37
C ASP A 97 -32.16 -47.60 -44.26
N ARG A 98 -31.55 -48.56 -44.96
CA ARG A 98 -31.90 -49.99 -45.00
C ARG A 98 -31.76 -50.67 -43.63
N GLU A 99 -32.45 -51.80 -43.48
CA GLU A 99 -32.30 -52.74 -42.36
C GLU A 99 -31.48 -53.98 -42.74
N ASP A 100 -31.03 -54.76 -41.75
CA ASP A 100 -30.24 -55.98 -41.97
C ASP A 100 -30.95 -57.00 -42.88
N THR A 101 -32.30 -57.02 -42.85
CA THR A 101 -33.14 -57.88 -43.71
C THR A 101 -33.16 -57.49 -45.18
N ASP A 102 -32.72 -56.28 -45.53
CA ASP A 102 -32.71 -55.78 -46.90
C ASP A 102 -31.44 -56.19 -47.67
N LEU A 103 -30.42 -56.72 -46.98
CA LEU A 103 -29.11 -57.04 -47.52
C LEU A 103 -28.83 -58.54 -47.54
N ASP A 104 -28.10 -58.99 -48.55
CA ASP A 104 -27.70 -60.40 -48.68
C ASP A 104 -26.77 -60.83 -47.52
N PRO A 105 -26.96 -62.02 -46.90
CA PRO A 105 -26.10 -62.50 -45.82
C PRO A 105 -24.61 -62.64 -46.19
N GLY A 106 -24.30 -62.98 -47.45
CA GLY A 106 -22.94 -63.02 -47.97
C GLY A 106 -22.31 -61.62 -48.13
N LEU A 107 -23.13 -60.60 -48.40
CA LEU A 107 -22.70 -59.20 -48.35
C LEU A 107 -22.45 -58.75 -46.90
N LEU A 108 -23.38 -59.03 -45.99
CA LEU A 108 -23.25 -58.71 -44.55
C LEU A 108 -22.03 -59.37 -43.91
N ALA A 109 -21.68 -60.60 -44.30
CA ALA A 109 -20.48 -61.28 -43.83
C ALA A 109 -19.16 -60.54 -44.15
N ARG A 110 -19.17 -59.59 -45.10
CA ARG A 110 -18.01 -58.75 -45.47
C ARG A 110 -17.96 -57.41 -44.72
N VAL A 111 -18.94 -57.14 -43.84
CA VAL A 111 -19.12 -55.88 -43.09
C VAL A 111 -18.70 -56.04 -41.63
N TYR A 112 -18.19 -54.96 -41.02
CA TYR A 112 -17.78 -54.91 -39.61
C TYR A 112 -18.85 -55.43 -38.64
N GLY A 113 -18.64 -56.66 -38.15
CA GLY A 113 -19.53 -57.31 -37.20
C GLY A 113 -20.84 -57.83 -37.78
N GLY A 114 -20.91 -58.08 -39.09
CA GLY A 114 -21.97 -58.87 -39.74
C GLY A 114 -23.34 -58.20 -39.87
N ARG A 115 -23.44 -56.88 -39.66
CA ARG A 115 -24.72 -56.14 -39.66
C ARG A 115 -24.55 -54.64 -39.90
N ILE A 116 -25.64 -53.98 -40.30
CA ILE A 116 -25.81 -52.53 -40.23
C ILE A 116 -25.85 -52.12 -38.75
N ARG A 117 -25.23 -50.99 -38.41
CA ARG A 117 -25.18 -50.46 -37.04
C ARG A 117 -26.05 -49.22 -36.91
N SER A 118 -27.04 -49.27 -36.02
CA SER A 118 -27.59 -48.04 -35.41
C SER A 118 -26.50 -47.31 -34.64
N VAL A 119 -26.63 -45.98 -34.55
CA VAL A 119 -25.73 -45.12 -33.80
C VAL A 119 -26.56 -44.34 -32.77
N ASP A 120 -26.32 -44.61 -31.47
CA ASP A 120 -26.77 -43.70 -30.41
C ASP A 120 -25.64 -42.69 -30.15
N ASN A 121 -25.92 -41.40 -30.33
CA ASN A 121 -24.94 -40.34 -30.06
C ASN A 121 -24.43 -40.39 -28.60
N TRP A 122 -25.25 -40.83 -27.64
CA TRP A 122 -24.82 -40.96 -26.25
C TRP A 122 -23.86 -42.13 -26.00
N GLU A 123 -24.06 -43.28 -26.65
CA GLU A 123 -23.06 -44.36 -26.61
C GLU A 123 -21.70 -43.87 -27.15
N VAL A 124 -21.71 -43.11 -28.25
CA VAL A 124 -20.47 -42.56 -28.82
C VAL A 124 -19.84 -41.49 -27.93
N VAL A 125 -20.63 -40.65 -27.24
CA VAL A 125 -20.10 -39.72 -26.22
C VAL A 125 -19.46 -40.50 -25.07
N GLN A 126 -20.10 -41.56 -24.58
CA GLN A 126 -19.55 -42.38 -23.50
C GLN A 126 -18.23 -43.04 -23.90
N GLU A 127 -18.15 -43.61 -25.12
CA GLU A 127 -16.93 -44.17 -25.69
C GLU A 127 -15.84 -43.10 -25.87
N ALA A 128 -16.18 -41.91 -26.39
CA ALA A 128 -15.23 -40.84 -26.68
C ALA A 128 -14.60 -40.17 -25.45
N PHE A 129 -15.24 -40.28 -24.27
CA PHE A 129 -14.71 -39.86 -22.98
C PHE A 129 -14.07 -41.01 -22.16
N ASP A 130 -14.07 -42.25 -22.65
CA ASP A 130 -13.66 -43.46 -21.91
C ASP A 130 -14.37 -43.55 -20.53
N ALA A 131 -15.68 -43.28 -20.54
CA ALA A 131 -16.53 -43.26 -19.36
C ALA A 131 -17.21 -44.63 -19.15
N ARG A 132 -17.40 -45.03 -17.89
CA ARG A 132 -18.12 -46.27 -17.52
C ARG A 132 -19.64 -46.10 -17.54
N GLY A 133 -20.13 -44.86 -17.51
CA GLY A 133 -21.55 -44.53 -17.63
C GLY A 133 -21.77 -43.04 -17.85
N LEU A 134 -23.04 -42.69 -18.09
CA LEU A 134 -23.52 -41.32 -18.28
C LEU A 134 -24.61 -40.99 -17.26
N ASP A 135 -24.55 -39.78 -16.71
CA ASP A 135 -25.64 -39.16 -15.95
C ASP A 135 -26.97 -39.18 -16.71
N GLY A 136 -28.08 -39.42 -15.99
CA GLY A 136 -29.43 -39.34 -16.55
C GLY A 136 -29.82 -37.92 -16.97
N ARG A 137 -29.33 -36.89 -16.26
CA ARG A 137 -29.58 -35.47 -16.59
C ARG A 137 -29.01 -35.11 -17.96
N LEU A 138 -27.82 -35.61 -18.28
CA LEU A 138 -27.13 -35.38 -19.54
C LEU A 138 -27.98 -35.82 -20.74
N ARG A 139 -28.71 -36.94 -20.65
CA ARG A 139 -29.61 -37.43 -21.72
C ARG A 139 -30.79 -36.49 -22.03
N GLY A 140 -31.14 -35.58 -21.11
CA GLY A 140 -32.14 -34.53 -21.37
C GLY A 140 -31.62 -33.41 -22.29
N GLU A 141 -30.31 -33.19 -22.33
CA GLU A 141 -29.66 -32.14 -23.11
C GLU A 141 -29.49 -32.57 -24.57
N LYS A 142 -30.60 -32.67 -25.32
CA LYS A 142 -30.66 -33.21 -26.70
C LYS A 142 -29.63 -32.60 -27.68
N TRP A 143 -29.26 -31.34 -27.48
CA TRP A 143 -28.27 -30.60 -28.26
C TRP A 143 -26.82 -30.98 -27.92
N ALA A 144 -26.55 -31.40 -26.68
CA ALA A 144 -25.20 -31.54 -26.14
C ALA A 144 -24.47 -32.76 -26.71
N ALA A 145 -25.17 -33.84 -27.06
CA ALA A 145 -24.54 -35.02 -27.65
C ALA A 145 -23.84 -34.68 -28.98
N GLU A 146 -24.55 -34.00 -29.89
CA GLU A 146 -23.98 -33.57 -31.18
C GLU A 146 -22.86 -32.53 -30.98
N ALA A 147 -23.07 -31.58 -30.07
CA ALA A 147 -22.07 -30.57 -29.72
C ALA A 147 -20.75 -31.18 -29.20
N LEU A 148 -20.83 -32.17 -28.30
CA LEU A 148 -19.67 -32.89 -27.76
C LEU A 148 -18.93 -33.69 -28.84
N LEU A 149 -19.65 -34.34 -29.75
CA LEU A 149 -19.06 -35.14 -30.83
C LEU A 149 -18.45 -34.28 -31.94
N ASP A 150 -19.06 -33.14 -32.27
CA ASP A 150 -18.50 -32.18 -33.21
C ASP A 150 -17.29 -31.45 -32.62
N ALA A 151 -17.35 -31.00 -31.36
CA ALA A 151 -16.25 -30.33 -30.66
C ALA A 151 -15.02 -31.26 -30.50
N ALA A 152 -15.22 -32.57 -30.30
CA ALA A 152 -14.14 -33.57 -30.27
C ALA A 152 -13.25 -33.54 -31.52
N ALA A 153 -13.82 -33.19 -32.67
CA ALA A 153 -13.12 -32.97 -33.94
C ALA A 153 -12.11 -34.10 -34.27
N THR A 154 -10.82 -33.75 -34.41
CA THR A 154 -9.68 -34.66 -34.60
C THR A 154 -8.77 -34.75 -33.37
N ARG A 155 -9.08 -34.08 -32.26
CA ARG A 155 -8.29 -34.18 -31.01
C ARG A 155 -8.86 -35.19 -30.01
N GLY A 156 -10.12 -35.63 -30.18
CA GLY A 156 -10.83 -36.44 -29.19
C GLY A 156 -11.14 -35.65 -27.91
N TRP A 157 -11.44 -36.36 -26.82
CA TRP A 157 -11.56 -35.81 -25.45
C TRP A 157 -10.54 -36.50 -24.52
N PRO A 158 -10.06 -35.84 -23.45
CA PRO A 158 -9.26 -36.50 -22.41
C PRO A 158 -10.09 -37.57 -21.68
N SER A 159 -9.54 -38.78 -21.53
CA SER A 159 -10.18 -39.92 -20.85
C SER A 159 -10.56 -39.57 -19.40
N LEU A 160 -11.73 -40.06 -18.96
CA LEU A 160 -12.18 -40.03 -17.56
C LEU A 160 -11.75 -41.27 -16.76
N GLY A 161 -10.85 -42.10 -17.28
CA GLY A 161 -10.30 -43.26 -16.58
C GLY A 161 -11.36 -44.27 -16.11
N ARG A 162 -12.47 -44.42 -16.86
CA ARG A 162 -13.66 -45.20 -16.50
C ARG A 162 -14.50 -44.64 -15.35
N GLY A 163 -14.46 -43.32 -15.12
CA GLY A 163 -15.40 -42.59 -14.27
C GLY A 163 -16.83 -42.51 -14.85
N LEU A 164 -17.72 -41.80 -14.14
CA LEU A 164 -19.04 -41.40 -14.63
C LEU A 164 -18.92 -40.04 -15.30
N LEU A 165 -19.40 -39.88 -16.54
CA LEU A 165 -19.54 -38.56 -17.15
C LEU A 165 -20.79 -37.88 -16.57
N SER A 166 -20.60 -36.92 -15.67
CA SER A 166 -21.68 -36.08 -15.14
C SER A 166 -22.16 -35.08 -16.21
N ARG A 167 -23.36 -34.51 -16.02
CA ARG A 167 -23.80 -33.40 -16.86
C ARG A 167 -22.79 -32.25 -16.84
N ASP A 168 -22.36 -31.84 -15.66
CA ASP A 168 -21.67 -30.57 -15.48
C ASP A 168 -20.20 -30.66 -15.93
N GLU A 169 -19.54 -31.81 -15.77
CA GLU A 169 -18.21 -32.08 -16.36
C GLU A 169 -18.26 -32.09 -17.89
N ALA A 170 -19.29 -32.70 -18.49
CA ALA A 170 -19.47 -32.70 -19.94
C ALA A 170 -19.66 -31.26 -20.48
N LEU A 171 -20.49 -30.46 -19.81
CA LEU A 171 -20.83 -29.11 -20.23
C LEU A 171 -19.71 -28.10 -19.92
N THR A 172 -18.99 -28.22 -18.79
CA THR A 172 -17.76 -27.46 -18.52
C THR A 172 -16.72 -27.72 -19.60
N ARG A 173 -16.40 -28.99 -19.90
CA ARG A 173 -15.43 -29.32 -20.97
C ARG A 173 -15.87 -28.84 -22.35
N LEU A 174 -17.17 -28.89 -22.66
CA LEU A 174 -17.73 -28.35 -23.89
C LEU A 174 -17.58 -26.82 -23.97
N ALA A 175 -18.00 -26.11 -22.92
CA ALA A 175 -17.91 -24.66 -22.83
C ALA A 175 -16.46 -24.16 -22.91
N ARG A 176 -15.56 -24.71 -22.08
CA ARG A 176 -14.12 -24.40 -22.11
C ARG A 176 -13.54 -24.56 -23.51
N ARG A 177 -13.90 -25.63 -24.23
CA ARG A 177 -13.37 -25.93 -25.58
C ARG A 177 -14.00 -25.13 -26.72
N ARG A 178 -15.30 -24.83 -26.66
CA ARG A 178 -16.00 -24.00 -27.67
C ARG A 178 -15.61 -22.54 -27.54
N LEU A 179 -15.71 -22.03 -26.32
CA LEU A 179 -15.55 -20.62 -25.99
C LEU A 179 -14.09 -20.23 -25.69
N ARG A 180 -13.20 -21.22 -25.57
CA ARG A 180 -11.77 -21.07 -25.22
C ARG A 180 -11.56 -20.48 -23.81
N ILE A 181 -12.41 -20.87 -22.87
CA ILE A 181 -12.36 -20.44 -21.46
C ILE A 181 -11.34 -21.29 -20.70
N GLY A 182 -10.08 -20.84 -20.72
CA GLY A 182 -8.93 -21.46 -20.07
C GLY A 182 -7.63 -20.85 -20.61
N ARG A 183 -6.51 -21.07 -19.93
CA ARG A 183 -5.21 -20.59 -20.45
C ARG A 183 -4.81 -21.35 -21.72
N HIS A 184 -4.01 -20.69 -22.56
CA HIS A 184 -3.29 -21.34 -23.67
C HIS A 184 -2.53 -22.58 -23.19
N ASP A 185 -2.36 -23.56 -24.09
CA ASP A 185 -1.72 -24.87 -23.85
C ASP A 185 -0.25 -24.80 -23.31
N THR A 186 0.33 -23.61 -23.12
CA THR A 186 1.69 -23.38 -22.62
C THR A 186 1.79 -22.20 -21.64
N ASN A 187 2.51 -22.44 -20.53
CA ASN A 187 3.18 -21.38 -19.76
C ASN A 187 4.32 -20.77 -20.63
N PRO A 188 4.76 -19.50 -20.45
CA PRO A 188 5.95 -18.96 -21.11
C PRO A 188 7.25 -19.79 -20.96
N LEU A 189 7.31 -20.71 -19.98
CA LEU A 189 8.38 -21.71 -19.80
C LEU A 189 8.13 -23.05 -20.53
N GLY A 190 7.15 -23.14 -21.43
CA GLY A 190 6.92 -24.27 -22.34
C GLY A 190 6.48 -25.59 -21.70
N ARG A 191 6.15 -25.61 -20.40
CA ARG A 191 5.68 -26.82 -19.70
C ARG A 191 4.16 -27.03 -19.91
N PRO A 192 3.70 -28.28 -20.11
CA PRO A 192 2.30 -28.65 -19.96
C PRO A 192 1.82 -28.39 -18.52
N ALA A 193 0.59 -27.95 -18.36
CA ALA A 193 -0.08 -27.95 -17.06
C ALA A 193 -0.44 -29.39 -16.64
N ALA A 194 -0.44 -29.66 -15.33
CA ALA A 194 -1.02 -30.89 -14.80
C ALA A 194 -2.56 -30.83 -14.88
N HIS A 195 -3.22 -31.99 -14.93
CA HIS A 195 -4.68 -32.07 -15.01
C HIS A 195 -5.35 -31.74 -13.67
N ASP A 196 -5.55 -30.45 -13.42
CA ASP A 196 -6.35 -29.91 -12.31
C ASP A 196 -7.08 -28.61 -12.75
N ASP A 197 -7.71 -28.66 -13.93
CA ASP A 197 -8.64 -27.62 -14.39
C ASP A 197 -9.99 -27.83 -13.67
N GLY A 198 -10.24 -27.09 -12.59
CA GLY A 198 -11.41 -27.30 -11.73
C GLY A 198 -12.76 -27.34 -12.45
N ASP A 199 -13.67 -28.16 -11.92
CA ASP A 199 -14.96 -28.63 -12.47
C ASP A 199 -15.93 -27.56 -13.02
N ARG A 200 -15.71 -26.27 -12.73
CA ARG A 200 -16.70 -25.19 -12.86
C ARG A 200 -16.13 -23.97 -13.59
N ILE A 201 -17.01 -23.22 -14.25
CA ILE A 201 -16.70 -21.94 -14.90
C ILE A 201 -17.32 -20.83 -14.05
N ASP A 202 -16.48 -20.19 -13.24
CA ASP A 202 -16.89 -19.13 -12.32
C ASP A 202 -17.04 -17.75 -13.02
N PRO A 203 -17.55 -16.71 -12.33
CA PRO A 203 -17.65 -15.36 -12.87
C PRO A 203 -16.31 -14.74 -13.30
N VAL A 204 -15.19 -15.09 -12.64
CA VAL A 204 -13.86 -14.54 -12.96
C VAL A 204 -13.36 -15.08 -14.31
N ALA A 205 -13.53 -16.37 -14.56
CA ALA A 205 -13.25 -17.01 -15.83
C ALA A 205 -14.14 -16.44 -16.97
N LEU A 206 -15.40 -16.09 -16.68
CA LEU A 206 -16.28 -15.41 -17.63
C LEU A 206 -15.82 -13.99 -17.94
N PHE A 207 -15.47 -13.17 -16.95
CA PHE A 207 -14.97 -11.81 -17.21
C PHE A 207 -13.65 -11.85 -18.00
N GLN A 208 -12.69 -12.71 -17.63
CA GLN A 208 -11.45 -12.92 -18.40
C GLN A 208 -11.73 -13.33 -19.86
N TRP A 209 -12.75 -14.18 -20.09
CA TRP A 209 -13.19 -14.56 -21.42
C TRP A 209 -13.82 -13.39 -22.21
N THR A 210 -14.63 -12.54 -21.58
CA THR A 210 -15.20 -11.35 -22.24
C THR A 210 -14.14 -10.33 -22.67
N LEU A 211 -13.02 -10.24 -21.94
CA LEU A 211 -11.85 -9.42 -22.31
C LEU A 211 -10.93 -10.08 -23.36
N THR A 212 -11.18 -11.33 -23.73
CA THR A 212 -10.42 -12.01 -24.79
C THR A 212 -10.91 -11.53 -26.17
N PRO A 213 -10.05 -11.04 -27.08
CA PRO A 213 -10.47 -10.55 -28.39
C PRO A 213 -11.25 -11.61 -29.20
N GLY A 214 -12.50 -11.31 -29.54
CA GLY A 214 -13.41 -12.24 -30.21
C GLY A 214 -13.91 -13.40 -29.34
N GLY A 215 -13.66 -13.38 -28.03
CA GLY A 215 -14.15 -14.38 -27.06
C GLY A 215 -15.68 -14.48 -27.07
N PRO A 216 -16.42 -13.38 -26.80
CA PRO A 216 -17.88 -13.31 -26.89
C PRO A 216 -18.49 -13.88 -28.19
N ASP A 217 -17.86 -13.61 -29.34
CA ASP A 217 -18.33 -14.09 -30.64
C ASP A 217 -18.33 -15.62 -30.75
N LEU A 218 -17.43 -16.31 -30.04
CA LEU A 218 -17.38 -17.78 -30.01
C LEU A 218 -18.64 -18.41 -29.39
N LEU A 219 -19.44 -17.66 -28.63
CA LEU A 219 -20.77 -18.07 -28.19
C LEU A 219 -21.85 -17.64 -29.20
N ARG A 220 -21.78 -16.40 -29.67
CA ARG A 220 -22.72 -15.80 -30.66
C ARG A 220 -22.84 -16.64 -31.94
N ASP A 221 -21.70 -17.13 -32.45
CA ASP A 221 -21.57 -17.91 -33.69
C ASP A 221 -21.94 -19.41 -33.56
N LEU A 222 -22.33 -19.89 -32.37
CA LEU A 222 -22.79 -21.28 -32.20
C LEU A 222 -24.20 -21.50 -32.77
N ARG A 223 -24.51 -22.76 -33.12
CA ARG A 223 -25.85 -23.16 -33.57
C ARG A 223 -26.87 -22.82 -32.48
N GLY A 224 -28.02 -22.25 -32.83
CA GLY A 224 -29.04 -21.80 -31.85
C GLY A 224 -29.31 -22.73 -30.65
N PRO A 225 -29.53 -24.06 -30.84
CA PRO A 225 -29.72 -24.99 -29.74
C PRO A 225 -28.49 -25.18 -28.84
N GLU A 226 -27.28 -25.10 -29.42
CA GLU A 226 -26.01 -25.17 -28.70
C GLU A 226 -25.71 -23.86 -27.95
N ARG A 227 -25.99 -22.71 -28.58
CA ARG A 227 -25.87 -21.38 -27.96
C ARG A 227 -26.80 -21.27 -26.75
N ALA A 228 -28.09 -21.54 -26.91
CA ALA A 228 -29.07 -21.48 -25.83
C ALA A 228 -28.80 -22.54 -24.73
N GLY A 229 -28.29 -23.71 -25.12
CA GLY A 229 -27.87 -24.76 -24.19
C GLY A 229 -26.71 -24.33 -23.28
N LEU A 230 -25.64 -23.80 -23.88
CA LEU A 230 -24.48 -23.28 -23.14
C LEU A 230 -24.80 -21.99 -22.37
N ALA A 231 -25.61 -21.08 -22.92
CA ALA A 231 -26.03 -19.88 -22.22
C ALA A 231 -26.79 -20.20 -20.93
N ARG A 232 -27.71 -21.18 -20.95
CA ARG A 232 -28.38 -21.69 -19.74
C ARG A 232 -27.38 -22.32 -18.77
N PHE A 233 -26.45 -23.14 -19.24
CA PHE A 233 -25.45 -23.79 -18.38
C PHE A 233 -24.56 -22.76 -17.66
N LEU A 234 -24.03 -21.77 -18.37
CA LEU A 234 -23.25 -20.68 -17.75
C LEU A 234 -24.07 -19.84 -16.77
N SER A 235 -25.40 -19.76 -16.98
CA SER A 235 -26.37 -19.05 -16.14
C SER A 235 -26.84 -19.80 -14.89
N GLU A 236 -26.35 -21.01 -14.65
CA GLU A 236 -26.64 -21.80 -13.45
C GLU A 236 -25.85 -21.24 -12.23
N PRO A 237 -26.44 -21.22 -11.02
CA PRO A 237 -25.75 -20.74 -9.80
C PRO A 237 -24.42 -21.45 -9.51
N GLU A 238 -24.31 -22.70 -9.96
CA GLU A 238 -23.11 -23.52 -9.85
C GLU A 238 -22.01 -23.09 -10.84
N GLN A 239 -22.31 -22.31 -11.88
CA GLN A 239 -21.35 -21.83 -12.87
C GLN A 239 -21.14 -20.31 -12.70
N GLY A 240 -21.52 -19.50 -13.69
CA GLY A 240 -21.41 -18.05 -13.64
C GLY A 240 -22.56 -17.35 -12.93
N GLY A 241 -23.65 -18.05 -12.59
CA GLY A 241 -24.80 -17.49 -11.86
C GLY A 241 -25.38 -16.22 -12.50
N SER A 242 -25.44 -15.13 -11.73
CA SER A 242 -25.86 -13.80 -12.19
C SER A 242 -24.96 -13.25 -13.29
N ALA A 243 -23.64 -13.45 -13.20
CA ALA A 243 -22.71 -13.05 -14.26
C ALA A 243 -22.90 -13.87 -15.53
N GLY A 244 -23.15 -15.17 -15.42
CA GLY A 244 -23.54 -16.02 -16.55
C GLY A 244 -24.77 -15.46 -17.29
N ARG A 245 -25.82 -15.10 -16.54
CA ARG A 245 -27.07 -14.54 -17.10
C ARG A 245 -26.84 -13.20 -17.81
N ILE A 246 -26.18 -12.25 -17.16
CA ILE A 246 -25.96 -10.93 -17.75
C ILE A 246 -24.96 -11.00 -18.92
N VAL A 247 -23.85 -11.73 -18.79
CA VAL A 247 -22.88 -11.92 -19.89
C VAL A 247 -23.54 -12.55 -21.12
N THR A 248 -24.36 -13.60 -20.95
CA THR A 248 -25.03 -14.24 -22.09
C THR A 248 -26.05 -13.32 -22.76
N ALA A 249 -26.84 -12.55 -22.00
CA ALA A 249 -27.73 -11.53 -22.55
C ALA A 249 -26.96 -10.45 -23.33
N LEU A 250 -25.84 -9.96 -22.79
CA LEU A 250 -24.96 -9.02 -23.50
C LEU A 250 -24.36 -9.62 -24.79
N VAL A 251 -24.02 -10.91 -24.81
CA VAL A 251 -23.54 -11.60 -26.03
C VAL A 251 -24.62 -11.67 -27.10
N ASP A 252 -25.86 -12.04 -26.74
CA ASP A 252 -27.00 -12.04 -27.66
C ASP A 252 -27.40 -10.62 -28.13
N ALA A 253 -27.07 -9.57 -27.35
CA ALA A 253 -27.23 -8.15 -27.69
C ALA A 253 -26.01 -7.50 -28.40
N GLU A 254 -25.01 -8.29 -28.82
CA GLU A 254 -23.77 -7.80 -29.46
C GLU A 254 -22.93 -6.82 -28.60
N HIS A 255 -23.07 -6.91 -27.28
CA HIS A 255 -22.38 -6.07 -26.28
C HIS A 255 -21.52 -6.91 -25.31
N GLY A 256 -21.31 -8.21 -25.59
CA GLY A 256 -20.60 -9.15 -24.70
C GLY A 256 -19.16 -8.78 -24.36
N ALA A 257 -18.46 -7.99 -25.19
CA ALA A 257 -17.12 -7.49 -24.90
C ALA A 257 -17.11 -6.37 -23.85
N ASP A 258 -18.22 -5.65 -23.69
CA ASP A 258 -18.37 -4.58 -22.69
C ASP A 258 -18.69 -5.11 -21.29
N ALA A 259 -18.85 -6.43 -21.10
CA ALA A 259 -19.44 -6.99 -19.88
C ALA A 259 -18.75 -6.57 -18.58
N ALA A 260 -17.42 -6.58 -18.52
CA ALA A 260 -16.69 -6.11 -17.33
C ALA A 260 -16.91 -4.60 -17.07
N ALA A 261 -16.97 -3.79 -18.12
CA ALA A 261 -17.21 -2.35 -18.01
C ALA A 261 -18.66 -2.05 -17.60
N TYR A 262 -19.62 -2.72 -18.21
CA TYR A 262 -21.03 -2.67 -17.86
C TYR A 262 -21.27 -3.12 -16.41
N ALA A 263 -20.52 -4.10 -15.89
CA ALA A 263 -20.59 -4.51 -14.50
C ALA A 263 -20.16 -3.39 -13.52
N VAL A 264 -19.07 -2.66 -13.82
CA VAL A 264 -18.65 -1.49 -13.00
C VAL A 264 -19.73 -0.41 -13.00
N VAL A 265 -20.40 -0.17 -14.13
CA VAL A 265 -21.53 0.77 -14.19
C VAL A 265 -22.76 0.23 -13.44
N CYS A 266 -22.99 -1.08 -13.44
CA CYS A 266 -24.05 -1.70 -12.63
C CYS A 266 -23.78 -1.59 -11.13
N ALA A 267 -22.52 -1.75 -10.70
CA ALA A 267 -22.12 -1.54 -9.30
C ALA A 267 -22.39 -0.10 -8.84
N ALA A 268 -22.07 0.89 -9.67
CA ALA A 268 -22.44 2.28 -9.42
C ALA A 268 -23.97 2.48 -9.34
N LEU A 269 -24.71 1.99 -10.34
CA LEU A 269 -26.17 2.23 -10.47
C LEU A 269 -27.05 1.48 -9.45
N TRP A 270 -26.65 0.29 -9.00
CA TRP A 270 -27.44 -0.58 -8.11
C TRP A 270 -26.78 -0.90 -6.76
N GLY A 271 -25.50 -0.57 -6.57
CA GLY A 271 -24.75 -0.81 -5.33
C GLY A 271 -24.45 0.46 -4.52
N HIS A 272 -23.95 1.51 -5.17
CA HIS A 272 -23.36 2.68 -4.48
C HIS A 272 -24.20 3.96 -4.50
N ALA A 273 -25.08 4.15 -5.49
CA ALA A 273 -25.81 5.39 -5.68
C ALA A 273 -27.09 5.50 -4.80
N GLU A 274 -27.31 6.67 -4.20
CA GLU A 274 -28.57 7.00 -3.51
C GLU A 274 -29.75 7.12 -4.51
N ALA A 275 -30.96 6.83 -4.03
CA ALA A 275 -32.14 6.71 -4.87
C ALA A 275 -32.75 8.07 -5.27
N ASP A 276 -32.40 8.55 -6.47
CA ASP A 276 -32.97 9.73 -7.12
C ASP A 276 -33.69 9.43 -8.45
N HIS A 277 -34.56 10.33 -8.90
CA HIS A 277 -35.22 10.30 -10.20
C HIS A 277 -34.24 10.10 -11.37
N ASP A 278 -33.09 10.77 -11.40
CA ASP A 278 -32.12 10.60 -12.50
C ASP A 278 -31.35 9.27 -12.42
N LEU A 279 -31.21 8.67 -11.22
CA LEU A 279 -30.75 7.30 -11.09
C LEU A 279 -31.70 6.32 -11.78
N TYR A 280 -33.01 6.43 -11.54
CA TYR A 280 -34.00 5.56 -12.22
C TYR A 280 -34.03 5.78 -13.73
N ARG A 281 -33.82 7.01 -14.23
CA ARG A 281 -33.64 7.27 -15.67
C ARG A 281 -32.39 6.60 -16.22
N ALA A 282 -31.30 6.51 -15.46
CA ALA A 282 -30.06 5.87 -15.86
C ALA A 282 -30.16 4.33 -15.84
N ARG A 283 -30.77 3.75 -14.80
CA ARG A 283 -31.10 2.31 -14.72
C ARG A 283 -31.92 1.87 -15.94
N GLY A 284 -33.02 2.56 -16.24
CA GLY A 284 -33.86 2.27 -17.41
C GLY A 284 -33.20 2.49 -18.79
N ARG A 285 -31.99 3.07 -18.85
CA ARG A 285 -31.13 3.09 -20.05
C ARG A 285 -30.12 1.95 -20.04
N ALA A 286 -29.54 1.61 -18.89
CA ALA A 286 -28.65 0.47 -18.71
C ALA A 286 -29.39 -0.88 -18.90
N GLU A 287 -30.63 -1.02 -18.45
CA GLU A 287 -31.47 -2.22 -18.67
C GLU A 287 -31.65 -2.52 -20.16
N ARG A 288 -31.82 -1.48 -20.99
CA ARG A 288 -31.97 -1.60 -22.46
C ARG A 288 -30.68 -2.04 -23.16
N TRP A 289 -29.53 -1.97 -22.49
CA TRP A 289 -28.25 -2.51 -22.96
C TRP A 289 -28.23 -4.05 -22.97
N LEU A 290 -29.24 -4.70 -22.36
CA LEU A 290 -29.45 -6.16 -22.42
C LEU A 290 -30.31 -6.58 -23.63
N GLY A 291 -30.66 -5.66 -24.53
CA GLY A 291 -31.51 -5.90 -25.69
C GLY A 291 -33.02 -5.91 -25.38
N GLU A 292 -33.84 -6.38 -26.33
CA GLU A 292 -35.30 -6.36 -26.24
C GLU A 292 -35.89 -7.38 -25.24
N ALA A 293 -35.11 -8.40 -24.87
CA ALA A 293 -35.53 -9.53 -24.05
C ALA A 293 -34.56 -9.75 -22.86
N PRO A 294 -34.59 -8.87 -21.82
CA PRO A 294 -33.71 -9.01 -20.66
C PRO A 294 -33.97 -10.33 -19.90
N PRO A 295 -32.95 -10.87 -19.19
CA PRO A 295 -33.03 -12.19 -18.54
C PRO A 295 -33.96 -12.26 -17.31
N ALA A 296 -34.53 -11.12 -16.91
CA ALA A 296 -35.56 -10.96 -15.88
C ALA A 296 -36.28 -9.61 -16.09
N GLN A 297 -37.28 -9.31 -15.25
CA GLN A 297 -37.99 -8.01 -15.25
C GLN A 297 -38.21 -7.53 -13.81
N GLY A 298 -38.27 -6.20 -13.60
CA GLY A 298 -38.49 -5.59 -12.28
C GLY A 298 -37.49 -6.04 -11.21
N ASP A 299 -37.98 -6.30 -10.00
CA ASP A 299 -37.20 -6.68 -8.81
C ASP A 299 -36.30 -7.93 -8.98
N ASP A 300 -36.59 -8.80 -9.96
CA ASP A 300 -35.70 -9.92 -10.32
C ASP A 300 -34.51 -9.46 -11.19
N LEU A 301 -34.72 -8.46 -12.06
CA LEU A 301 -33.65 -7.87 -12.87
C LEU A 301 -32.72 -6.99 -12.03
N ASP A 302 -33.28 -6.17 -11.14
CA ASP A 302 -32.53 -5.37 -10.17
C ASP A 302 -31.57 -6.26 -9.35
N ARG A 303 -32.08 -7.38 -8.79
CA ARG A 303 -31.25 -8.33 -8.03
C ARG A 303 -30.16 -9.01 -8.87
N LEU A 304 -30.43 -9.32 -10.14
CA LEU A 304 -29.41 -9.84 -11.04
C LEU A 304 -28.32 -8.79 -11.34
N LEU A 305 -28.69 -7.54 -11.57
CA LEU A 305 -27.76 -6.45 -11.89
C LEU A 305 -26.93 -6.01 -10.67
N THR A 306 -27.50 -5.99 -9.47
CA THR A 306 -26.74 -5.80 -8.21
C THR A 306 -25.68 -6.90 -8.05
N SER A 307 -26.07 -8.18 -8.14
CA SER A 307 -25.14 -9.30 -7.95
C SER A 307 -24.07 -9.37 -9.05
N PHE A 308 -24.42 -9.06 -10.29
CA PHE A 308 -23.48 -8.95 -11.40
C PHE A 308 -22.49 -7.79 -11.21
N GLY A 309 -23.00 -6.62 -10.81
CA GLY A 309 -22.18 -5.45 -10.54
C GLY A 309 -21.16 -5.70 -9.43
N GLN A 310 -21.59 -6.27 -8.30
CA GLN A 310 -20.70 -6.69 -7.21
C GLN A 310 -19.62 -7.67 -7.68
N SER A 311 -19.99 -8.65 -8.52
CA SER A 311 -19.04 -9.64 -9.05
C SER A 311 -18.00 -9.01 -9.99
N GLY A 312 -18.41 -8.08 -10.84
CA GLY A 312 -17.52 -7.37 -11.76
C GLY A 312 -16.67 -6.31 -11.09
N GLU A 313 -17.20 -5.59 -10.09
CA GLU A 313 -16.42 -4.67 -9.27
C GLU A 313 -15.32 -5.41 -8.51
N ALA A 314 -15.63 -6.54 -7.86
CA ALA A 314 -14.63 -7.35 -7.17
C ALA A 314 -13.56 -7.88 -8.15
N TYR A 315 -13.95 -8.31 -9.35
CA TYR A 315 -13.02 -8.73 -10.39
C TYR A 315 -12.09 -7.57 -10.82
N VAL A 316 -12.65 -6.41 -11.17
CA VAL A 316 -11.87 -5.25 -11.65
C VAL A 316 -11.00 -4.65 -10.55
N ARG A 317 -11.48 -4.56 -9.31
CA ARG A 317 -10.65 -4.18 -8.15
C ARG A 317 -9.44 -5.11 -8.04
N SER A 318 -9.65 -6.43 -8.14
CA SER A 318 -8.54 -7.40 -8.10
C SER A 318 -7.52 -7.23 -9.24
N LEU A 319 -7.88 -6.61 -10.38
CA LEU A 319 -6.91 -6.26 -11.42
C LEU A 319 -6.07 -5.05 -11.00
N VAL A 320 -6.72 -4.00 -10.47
CA VAL A 320 -6.06 -2.78 -9.96
C VAL A 320 -5.12 -3.13 -8.80
N ASP A 321 -5.58 -3.88 -7.80
CA ASP A 321 -4.81 -4.29 -6.62
C ASP A 321 -3.54 -5.10 -6.98
N ARG A 322 -3.54 -5.79 -8.14
CA ARG A 322 -2.40 -6.56 -8.66
C ARG A 322 -1.53 -5.79 -9.67
N GLY A 323 -1.84 -4.53 -9.96
CA GLY A 323 -1.15 -3.72 -10.97
C GLY A 323 -1.38 -4.22 -12.41
N GLU A 324 -2.47 -4.94 -12.68
CA GLU A 324 -2.84 -5.46 -14.01
C GLU A 324 -3.52 -4.38 -14.89
N HIS A 325 -2.98 -3.16 -14.87
CA HIS A 325 -3.42 -1.97 -15.62
C HIS A 325 -3.79 -2.24 -17.09
N ARG A 326 -3.00 -3.10 -17.77
CA ARG A 326 -3.28 -3.52 -19.16
C ARG A 326 -4.65 -4.19 -19.38
N LEU A 327 -5.28 -4.68 -18.32
CA LEU A 327 -6.64 -5.23 -18.31
C LEU A 327 -7.63 -4.29 -17.61
N ALA A 328 -7.21 -3.58 -16.55
CA ALA A 328 -8.07 -2.68 -15.79
C ALA A 328 -8.40 -1.37 -16.56
N ASP A 329 -7.38 -0.65 -17.04
CA ASP A 329 -7.55 0.69 -17.62
C ASP A 329 -8.51 0.73 -18.82
N PRO A 330 -8.49 -0.24 -19.78
CA PRO A 330 -9.45 -0.29 -20.87
C PRO A 330 -10.89 -0.51 -20.38
N VAL A 331 -11.08 -1.29 -19.31
CA VAL A 331 -12.38 -1.57 -18.71
C VAL A 331 -12.93 -0.34 -18.01
N LEU A 332 -12.10 0.36 -17.22
CA LEU A 332 -12.49 1.61 -16.57
C LEU A 332 -12.77 2.73 -17.59
N THR A 333 -11.94 2.84 -18.63
CA THR A 333 -12.16 3.77 -19.75
C THR A 333 -13.49 3.50 -20.44
N ARG A 334 -13.81 2.23 -20.71
CA ARG A 334 -15.08 1.84 -21.33
C ARG A 334 -16.27 2.04 -20.39
N ALA A 335 -16.09 1.83 -19.08
CA ALA A 335 -17.12 2.09 -18.08
C ALA A 335 -17.47 3.59 -18.01
N ALA A 336 -16.48 4.49 -18.07
CA ALA A 336 -16.71 5.94 -18.13
C ALA A 336 -17.49 6.39 -19.39
N GLN A 337 -17.24 5.73 -20.54
CA GLN A 337 -18.04 5.94 -21.75
C GLN A 337 -19.50 5.47 -21.55
N LEU A 338 -19.72 4.28 -20.97
CA LEU A 338 -21.05 3.75 -20.68
C LEU A 338 -21.79 4.61 -19.64
N VAL A 339 -21.11 5.14 -18.62
CA VAL A 339 -21.66 6.14 -17.68
C VAL A 339 -22.19 7.35 -18.43
N THR A 340 -21.41 7.88 -19.38
CA THR A 340 -21.82 9.04 -20.19
C THR A 340 -23.01 8.69 -21.09
N GLN A 341 -22.98 7.53 -21.74
CA GLN A 341 -24.03 7.03 -22.63
C GLN A 341 -25.36 6.74 -21.90
N PHE A 342 -25.30 6.23 -20.66
CA PHE A 342 -26.46 5.98 -19.82
C PHE A 342 -26.85 7.20 -18.96
N GLY A 343 -26.16 8.34 -19.06
CA GLY A 343 -26.41 9.52 -18.23
C GLY A 343 -26.39 9.20 -16.74
N ALA A 344 -25.36 8.47 -16.29
CA ALA A 344 -25.23 7.88 -14.96
C ALA A 344 -24.19 8.62 -14.09
N GLN A 345 -23.83 9.87 -14.42
CA GLN A 345 -22.73 10.60 -13.77
C GLN A 345 -22.90 10.70 -12.25
N ALA A 346 -24.12 10.97 -11.77
CA ALA A 346 -24.45 11.05 -10.33
C ALA A 346 -24.35 9.70 -9.59
N ALA A 347 -24.33 8.57 -10.30
CA ALA A 347 -24.03 7.26 -9.72
C ALA A 347 -22.52 6.98 -9.75
N ALA A 348 -21.84 7.40 -10.82
CA ALA A 348 -20.41 7.24 -10.99
C ALA A 348 -19.57 8.08 -10.00
N SER A 349 -20.14 9.15 -9.42
CA SER A 349 -19.56 9.91 -8.30
C SER A 349 -19.54 9.15 -6.97
N ALA A 350 -20.36 8.12 -6.79
CA ALA A 350 -20.31 7.25 -5.59
C ALA A 350 -19.30 6.08 -5.75
N SER A 351 -18.99 5.70 -7.00
CA SER A 351 -18.18 4.52 -7.32
C SER A 351 -16.82 4.49 -6.60
N PRO A 352 -16.35 3.32 -6.14
CA PRO A 352 -15.01 3.11 -5.59
C PRO A 352 -13.97 2.66 -6.65
N LEU A 353 -14.33 2.67 -7.93
CA LEU A 353 -13.46 2.28 -9.06
C LEU A 353 -13.28 3.36 -10.13
N LEU A 354 -14.26 4.25 -10.31
CA LEU A 354 -14.25 5.24 -11.39
C LEU A 354 -13.58 6.55 -10.95
N GLU A 355 -12.84 7.18 -11.86
CA GLU A 355 -12.15 8.46 -11.64
C GLU A 355 -13.10 9.56 -11.12
N SER A 356 -14.34 9.63 -11.64
CA SER A 356 -15.38 10.53 -11.13
C SER A 356 -15.71 10.33 -9.64
N GLY A 357 -15.58 9.11 -9.13
CA GLY A 357 -15.78 8.78 -7.72
C GLY A 357 -14.60 9.19 -6.85
N LEU A 358 -13.38 9.12 -7.39
CA LEU A 358 -12.19 9.65 -6.72
C LEU A 358 -12.23 11.19 -6.65
N ASP A 359 -12.53 11.86 -7.77
CA ASP A 359 -12.61 13.33 -7.80
C ASP A 359 -13.72 13.86 -6.89
N THR A 360 -14.89 13.19 -6.83
CA THR A 360 -15.95 13.56 -5.88
C THR A 360 -15.45 13.50 -4.42
N ARG A 361 -14.68 12.46 -4.06
CA ARG A 361 -14.07 12.33 -2.72
C ARG A 361 -13.02 13.42 -2.46
N PHE A 362 -12.26 13.83 -3.47
CA PHE A 362 -11.35 14.97 -3.37
C PHE A 362 -12.11 16.29 -3.12
N THR A 363 -13.19 16.57 -3.85
CA THR A 363 -14.05 17.74 -3.60
C THR A 363 -14.65 17.69 -2.18
N THR A 364 -15.12 16.53 -1.72
CA THR A 364 -15.59 16.33 -0.33
C THR A 364 -14.50 16.64 0.70
N ALA A 365 -13.27 16.20 0.48
CA ALA A 365 -12.12 16.53 1.34
C ALA A 365 -11.82 18.04 1.34
N GLY A 366 -11.93 18.71 0.18
CA GLY A 366 -11.81 20.16 0.06
C GLY A 366 -12.85 20.92 0.88
N HIS A 367 -14.09 20.45 0.91
CA HIS A 367 -15.13 20.99 1.79
C HIS A 367 -14.85 20.71 3.27
N ALA A 368 -14.48 19.49 3.65
CA ALA A 368 -14.14 19.17 5.04
C ALA A 368 -12.97 20.02 5.59
N LEU A 369 -11.90 20.19 4.80
CA LEU A 369 -10.76 21.06 5.12
C LEU A 369 -11.13 22.56 5.16
N SER A 370 -12.19 22.95 4.45
CA SER A 370 -12.74 24.31 4.45
C SER A 370 -13.56 24.60 5.71
N ASP A 371 -14.37 23.64 6.16
CA ASP A 371 -15.21 23.73 7.35
C ASP A 371 -14.36 23.64 8.64
N GLY A 372 -13.24 22.91 8.59
CA GLY A 372 -12.35 22.70 9.75
C GLY A 372 -12.80 21.56 10.68
N ASP A 373 -13.80 20.79 10.26
CA ASP A 373 -14.39 19.67 10.99
C ASP A 373 -13.48 18.43 10.93
N ALA A 374 -12.88 18.06 12.08
CA ALA A 374 -11.87 17.01 12.15
C ALA A 374 -12.42 15.61 11.84
N GLU A 375 -13.67 15.31 12.24
CA GLU A 375 -14.30 14.02 11.94
C GLU A 375 -14.57 13.90 10.44
N LYS A 376 -15.15 14.94 9.81
CA LYS A 376 -15.36 14.96 8.36
C LYS A 376 -14.05 14.86 7.57
N VAL A 377 -12.97 15.51 8.04
CA VAL A 377 -11.66 15.43 7.38
C VAL A 377 -11.09 14.01 7.46
N THR A 378 -11.15 13.36 8.63
CA THR A 378 -10.71 11.98 8.82
C THR A 378 -11.52 11.01 7.95
N VAL A 379 -12.85 11.13 7.93
CA VAL A 379 -13.74 10.32 7.08
C VAL A 379 -13.43 10.53 5.59
N ALA A 380 -13.17 11.76 5.15
CA ALA A 380 -12.82 12.06 3.77
C ALA A 380 -11.43 11.49 3.37
N ILE A 381 -10.45 11.52 4.28
CA ILE A 381 -9.13 10.90 4.07
C ILE A 381 -9.26 9.38 3.97
N THR A 382 -10.04 8.73 4.85
CA THR A 382 -10.30 7.29 4.77
C THR A 382 -10.98 6.92 3.45
N ALA A 383 -12.06 7.63 3.07
CA ALA A 383 -12.78 7.37 1.82
C ALA A 383 -11.90 7.57 0.57
N LEU A 384 -10.92 8.47 0.61
CA LEU A 384 -9.91 8.65 -0.43
C LEU A 384 -8.92 7.47 -0.48
N VAL A 385 -8.44 6.99 0.67
CA VAL A 385 -7.46 5.88 0.78
C VAL A 385 -8.09 4.53 0.39
N GLU A 386 -9.38 4.32 0.67
CA GLU A 386 -10.12 3.11 0.31
C GLU A 386 -10.50 3.03 -1.19
N HIS A 387 -10.34 4.12 -1.95
CA HIS A 387 -10.63 4.12 -3.38
C HIS A 387 -9.57 3.31 -4.15
N ALA A 388 -9.96 2.44 -5.08
CA ALA A 388 -8.99 1.51 -5.72
C ALA A 388 -7.85 2.22 -6.47
N LEU A 389 -8.12 3.40 -7.03
CA LEU A 389 -7.13 4.25 -7.72
C LEU A 389 -6.23 5.08 -6.78
N ALA A 390 -6.32 4.90 -5.46
CA ALA A 390 -5.48 5.62 -4.47
C ALA A 390 -3.99 5.21 -4.54
N ALA A 391 -3.70 3.98 -4.99
CA ALA A 391 -2.36 3.44 -5.11
C ALA A 391 -1.58 3.98 -6.34
N ASP A 392 -2.26 4.64 -7.29
CA ASP A 392 -1.59 5.31 -8.40
C ASP A 392 -0.76 6.48 -7.87
N GLY A 393 0.54 6.53 -8.17
CA GLY A 393 1.48 7.48 -7.52
C GLY A 393 1.07 8.96 -7.59
N THR A 394 0.40 9.38 -8.66
CA THR A 394 -0.17 10.74 -8.79
C THR A 394 -1.29 10.99 -7.77
N ASN A 395 -2.16 10.00 -7.55
CA ASN A 395 -3.26 10.07 -6.60
C ASN A 395 -2.74 9.93 -5.16
N GLN A 396 -1.77 9.05 -4.92
CA GLN A 396 -1.07 8.97 -3.63
C GLN A 396 -0.50 10.34 -3.21
N ALA A 397 0.13 11.07 -4.14
CA ALA A 397 0.63 12.42 -3.87
C ALA A 397 -0.51 13.46 -3.65
N ARG A 398 -1.66 13.34 -4.33
CA ARG A 398 -2.85 14.18 -4.03
C ARG A 398 -3.38 13.90 -2.62
N ILE A 399 -3.49 12.62 -2.22
CA ILE A 399 -4.00 12.20 -0.91
C ILE A 399 -3.06 12.65 0.22
N GLU A 400 -1.74 12.56 0.04
CA GLU A 400 -0.82 13.07 1.06
C GLU A 400 -0.92 14.60 1.21
N ARG A 401 -1.19 15.37 0.14
CA ARG A 401 -1.49 16.81 0.28
C ARG A 401 -2.78 17.07 1.09
N VAL A 402 -3.80 16.20 1.01
CA VAL A 402 -5.00 16.29 1.88
C VAL A 402 -4.62 16.05 3.35
N ARG A 403 -3.80 15.02 3.64
CA ARG A 403 -3.30 14.73 4.99
C ARG A 403 -2.43 15.85 5.56
N MET A 404 -1.53 16.42 4.75
CA MET A 404 -0.71 17.57 5.14
C MET A 404 -1.56 18.81 5.41
N ALA A 405 -2.64 19.03 4.66
CA ALA A 405 -3.60 20.09 4.94
C ALA A 405 -4.37 19.85 6.25
N ALA A 406 -4.73 18.60 6.56
CA ALA A 406 -5.36 18.20 7.83
C ALA A 406 -4.41 18.43 9.02
N ARG A 407 -3.15 18.00 8.90
CA ARG A 407 -2.08 18.25 9.89
C ARG A 407 -1.88 19.74 10.16
N LEU A 408 -1.80 20.57 9.11
CA LEU A 408 -1.71 22.02 9.24
C LEU A 408 -2.98 22.64 9.86
N ARG A 409 -4.17 22.12 9.54
CA ARG A 409 -5.43 22.55 10.17
C ARG A 409 -5.41 22.24 11.67
N ARG A 410 -4.99 21.04 12.09
CA ARG A 410 -4.81 20.68 13.51
C ARG A 410 -3.83 21.61 14.22
N TRP A 411 -2.65 21.86 13.62
CA TRP A 411 -1.67 22.80 14.18
C TRP A 411 -2.23 24.21 14.32
N LEU A 412 -2.98 24.73 13.33
CA LEU A 412 -3.61 26.05 13.43
C LEU A 412 -4.71 26.12 14.52
N THR A 413 -5.51 25.06 14.68
CA THR A 413 -6.57 25.00 15.71
C THR A 413 -6.01 24.97 17.13
N ALA A 414 -4.78 24.48 17.33
CA ALA A 414 -4.10 24.48 18.63
C ALA A 414 -3.50 25.85 19.05
N GLU A 415 -3.89 26.94 18.39
CA GLU A 415 -3.43 28.34 18.61
C GLU A 415 -1.94 28.49 18.98
N PRO A 416 -1.01 27.94 18.19
CA PRO A 416 0.36 27.65 18.58
C PRO A 416 1.11 28.94 18.87
N GLY A 417 1.44 29.20 20.14
CA GLY A 417 1.94 30.50 20.65
C GLY A 417 3.12 31.06 19.86
N SER A 418 3.24 32.38 19.74
CA SER A 418 4.28 33.06 18.95
C SER A 418 5.53 33.48 19.73
N GLU A 419 5.55 33.27 21.05
CA GLU A 419 6.72 33.59 21.86
C GLU A 419 7.90 32.63 21.60
N ILE A 420 9.11 33.20 21.64
CA ILE A 420 10.38 32.48 21.61
C ILE A 420 11.26 33.08 22.72
N ALA A 421 11.62 32.24 23.70
CA ALA A 421 12.30 32.69 24.91
C ALA A 421 13.80 32.97 24.65
N SER A 422 14.43 32.21 23.77
CA SER A 422 15.86 32.34 23.42
C SER A 422 16.16 31.72 22.06
N VAL A 423 17.37 31.94 21.53
CA VAL A 423 17.86 31.29 20.30
C VAL A 423 17.88 29.76 20.43
N ALA A 424 18.18 29.23 21.62
CA ALA A 424 18.18 27.79 21.89
C ALA A 424 16.76 27.18 21.94
N ASP A 425 15.79 27.92 22.50
CA ASP A 425 14.38 27.51 22.45
C ASP A 425 13.83 27.58 21.01
N GLY A 426 14.12 28.65 20.27
CA GLY A 426 13.71 28.79 18.87
C GLY A 426 14.25 27.66 17.97
N THR A 427 15.54 27.35 18.06
CA THR A 427 16.15 26.25 17.27
C THR A 427 15.63 24.87 17.71
N ALA A 428 15.44 24.63 19.01
CA ALA A 428 14.80 23.41 19.50
C ALA A 428 13.33 23.29 19.04
N ARG A 429 12.59 24.41 19.00
CA ARG A 429 11.21 24.47 18.51
C ARG A 429 11.11 24.22 17.01
N GLN A 430 12.09 24.70 16.24
CA GLN A 430 12.18 24.42 14.81
C GLN A 430 12.39 22.93 14.51
N ILE A 431 13.06 22.16 15.38
CA ILE A 431 13.18 20.70 15.23
C ILE A 431 11.94 19.95 15.77
N ARG A 432 11.40 20.33 16.94
CA ARG A 432 10.29 19.60 17.60
C ARG A 432 8.91 19.82 16.98
N GLU A 433 8.72 20.92 16.25
CA GLU A 433 7.40 21.39 15.82
C GLU A 433 7.46 22.03 14.43
N LEU A 434 8.20 23.13 14.26
CA LEU A 434 8.00 24.01 13.10
C LEU A 434 8.57 23.43 11.79
N GLY A 435 9.57 22.54 11.85
CA GLY A 435 10.04 21.77 10.69
C GLY A 435 8.99 20.79 10.14
N TRP A 436 8.07 20.31 10.97
CA TRP A 436 6.93 19.50 10.53
C TRP A 436 5.85 20.38 9.88
N VAL A 437 5.65 21.59 10.40
CA VAL A 437 4.80 22.62 9.78
C VAL A 437 5.35 23.01 8.39
N ASP A 438 6.66 23.21 8.29
CA ASP A 438 7.36 23.51 7.03
C ASP A 438 7.23 22.35 6.03
N ARG A 439 7.45 21.09 6.46
CA ARG A 439 7.21 19.88 5.63
C ARG A 439 5.80 19.86 5.05
N ALA A 440 4.79 20.01 5.90
CA ALA A 440 3.39 19.96 5.45
C ALA A 440 3.04 21.14 4.52
N LEU A 441 3.61 22.32 4.75
CA LEU A 441 3.43 23.49 3.87
C LEU A 441 4.12 23.29 2.51
N GLU A 442 5.35 22.76 2.49
CA GLU A 442 6.09 22.45 1.25
C GLU A 442 5.33 21.49 0.34
N HIS A 443 4.66 20.47 0.90
CA HIS A 443 3.78 19.55 0.17
C HIS A 443 2.61 20.28 -0.51
N LEU A 444 1.88 21.13 0.23
CA LEU A 444 0.77 21.93 -0.33
C LEU A 444 1.25 22.85 -1.45
N GLU A 445 2.36 23.55 -1.25
CA GLU A 445 2.90 24.54 -2.19
C GLU A 445 3.66 23.92 -3.39
N ALA A 446 4.06 22.65 -3.32
CA ALA A 446 4.64 21.93 -4.45
C ALA A 446 3.61 21.50 -5.49
N GLY A 447 2.42 21.05 -5.05
CA GLY A 447 1.46 20.35 -5.92
C GLY A 447 0.17 21.10 -6.24
N GLY A 448 -0.40 21.85 -5.30
CA GLY A 448 -1.77 22.38 -5.44
C GLY A 448 -2.83 21.29 -5.66
N ASP A 449 -3.95 21.62 -6.30
CA ASP A 449 -4.84 20.64 -6.94
C ASP A 449 -5.63 21.28 -8.11
N ALA A 450 -6.29 20.45 -8.91
CA ALA A 450 -7.19 20.87 -9.97
C ALA A 450 -8.65 21.04 -9.48
N ASP A 451 -9.01 20.35 -8.39
CA ASP A 451 -10.28 20.59 -7.70
C ASP A 451 -10.30 21.98 -7.02
N ALA A 452 -11.38 22.72 -7.22
CA ALA A 452 -11.51 24.09 -6.72
C ALA A 452 -11.66 24.16 -5.19
N ALA A 453 -12.36 23.21 -4.57
CA ALA A 453 -12.58 23.22 -3.11
C ALA A 453 -11.27 22.93 -2.36
N LEU A 454 -10.46 21.97 -2.84
CA LEU A 454 -9.11 21.71 -2.35
C LEU A 454 -8.19 22.90 -2.58
N SER A 455 -8.18 23.48 -3.78
CA SER A 455 -7.31 24.63 -4.11
C SER A 455 -7.61 25.86 -3.23
N ASP A 456 -8.88 26.16 -2.97
CA ASP A 456 -9.30 27.23 -2.04
C ASP A 456 -9.04 26.89 -0.57
N ALA A 457 -9.13 25.61 -0.17
CA ALA A 457 -8.77 25.17 1.18
C ALA A 457 -7.26 25.30 1.43
N TYR A 458 -6.43 24.72 0.55
CA TYR A 458 -4.97 24.80 0.61
C TYR A 458 -4.48 26.25 0.57
N SER A 459 -5.08 27.10 -0.27
CA SER A 459 -4.71 28.53 -0.37
C SER A 459 -4.97 29.29 0.93
N ARG A 460 -6.09 29.02 1.62
CA ARG A 460 -6.39 29.60 2.94
C ARG A 460 -5.48 29.05 4.04
N ILE A 461 -5.31 27.72 4.12
CA ILE A 461 -4.43 27.07 5.11
C ILE A 461 -3.00 27.62 5.00
N GLY A 462 -2.41 27.58 3.81
CA GLY A 462 -1.05 28.07 3.59
C GLY A 462 -0.88 29.56 3.89
N ALA A 463 -1.91 30.39 3.68
CA ALA A 463 -1.87 31.81 4.07
C ALA A 463 -1.85 31.99 5.61
N GLN A 464 -2.70 31.26 6.34
CA GLN A 464 -2.73 31.27 7.80
C GLN A 464 -1.39 30.79 8.39
N VAL A 465 -0.83 29.70 7.84
CA VAL A 465 0.47 29.16 8.27
C VAL A 465 1.62 30.16 8.01
N ARG A 466 1.72 30.74 6.81
CA ARG A 466 2.82 31.67 6.47
C ARG A 466 2.83 32.92 7.37
N GLU A 467 1.67 33.50 7.70
CA GLU A 467 1.64 34.64 8.63
C GLU A 467 2.08 34.26 10.05
N ARG A 468 1.69 33.07 10.56
CA ARG A 468 2.15 32.62 11.89
C ARG A 468 3.63 32.26 11.92
N ARG A 469 4.17 31.66 10.85
CA ARG A 469 5.62 31.43 10.70
C ARG A 469 6.40 32.75 10.68
N LYS A 470 5.90 33.74 9.94
CA LYS A 470 6.48 35.09 9.84
C LYS A 470 6.51 35.85 11.18
N GLU A 471 5.52 35.64 12.04
CA GLU A 471 5.53 36.16 13.42
C GLU A 471 6.64 35.50 14.26
N LEU A 472 6.74 34.16 14.21
CA LEU A 472 7.78 33.39 14.88
C LEU A 472 9.20 33.76 14.41
N ASP A 473 9.42 33.91 13.09
CA ASP A 473 10.72 34.31 12.54
C ASP A 473 11.14 35.71 12.96
N ARG A 474 10.19 36.64 13.11
CA ARG A 474 10.47 37.99 13.64
C ARG A 474 10.92 37.92 15.10
N THR A 475 10.14 37.28 15.96
CA THR A 475 10.49 37.08 17.37
C THR A 475 11.84 36.36 17.52
N PHE A 476 12.11 35.34 16.70
CA PHE A 476 13.41 34.65 16.65
C PHE A 476 14.54 35.59 16.24
N SER A 477 14.39 36.31 15.13
CA SER A 477 15.43 37.20 14.59
C SER A 477 15.84 38.30 15.58
N GLU A 478 14.92 38.76 16.43
CA GLU A 478 15.16 39.76 17.45
C GLU A 478 15.91 39.17 18.67
N ARG A 479 15.60 37.91 19.06
CA ARG A 479 16.43 37.16 20.02
C ARG A 479 17.83 36.86 19.46
N LEU A 480 17.92 36.54 18.17
CA LEU A 480 19.18 36.25 17.47
C LEU A 480 20.08 37.50 17.44
N ALA A 481 19.53 38.66 17.06
CA ALA A 481 20.28 39.92 17.03
C ALA A 481 20.93 40.24 18.38
N VAL A 482 20.16 40.18 19.47
CA VAL A 482 20.67 40.39 20.84
C VAL A 482 21.76 39.37 21.19
N TRP A 483 21.48 38.07 21.03
CA TRP A 483 22.44 37.02 21.38
C TRP A 483 23.77 37.12 20.60
N THR A 484 23.72 37.49 19.32
CA THR A 484 24.92 37.70 18.50
C THR A 484 25.73 38.92 18.95
N ALA A 485 25.05 40.04 19.23
CA ALA A 485 25.69 41.30 19.61
C ALA A 485 26.34 41.23 21.01
N ASP A 486 25.68 40.56 21.95
CA ASP A 486 26.21 40.30 23.30
C ASP A 486 27.36 39.26 23.30
N GLY A 487 27.54 38.50 22.21
CA GLY A 487 28.54 37.44 22.10
C GLY A 487 28.36 36.33 23.15
N THR A 488 27.12 36.08 23.58
CA THR A 488 26.83 35.20 24.73
C THR A 488 27.12 33.74 24.41
N ASP A 489 27.79 33.05 25.35
CA ASP A 489 28.13 31.63 25.23
C ASP A 489 26.90 30.73 24.90
N PRO A 490 27.00 29.79 23.94
CA PRO A 490 25.90 28.90 23.55
C PRO A 490 25.42 27.95 24.66
N ARG A 491 26.26 27.69 25.67
CA ARG A 491 26.03 26.72 26.75
C ARG A 491 25.63 25.34 26.21
N SER A 492 24.41 24.89 26.46
CA SER A 492 23.93 23.58 26.00
C SER A 492 23.53 23.55 24.52
N MET A 493 23.32 24.70 23.87
CA MET A 493 22.99 24.74 22.43
C MET A 493 24.17 24.25 21.60
N LEU A 494 23.97 23.22 20.78
CA LEU A 494 24.97 22.80 19.80
C LEU A 494 25.12 23.86 18.72
N THR A 495 26.34 24.06 18.26
CA THR A 495 26.70 25.00 17.20
C THR A 495 27.58 24.28 16.18
N VAL A 496 27.65 24.78 14.93
CA VAL A 496 28.48 24.12 13.88
C VAL A 496 29.91 23.90 14.36
N GLU A 497 30.52 24.90 15.00
CA GLU A 497 31.88 24.83 15.53
C GLU A 497 32.05 23.97 16.80
N SER A 498 30.97 23.57 17.48
CA SER A 498 31.01 22.69 18.66
C SER A 498 30.49 21.26 18.41
N LEU A 499 29.96 20.98 17.21
CA LEU A 499 29.41 19.67 16.88
C LEU A 499 30.44 18.54 17.02
N LEU A 500 31.65 18.73 16.46
CA LEU A 500 32.71 17.71 16.52
C LEU A 500 33.18 17.46 17.96
N SER A 501 33.32 18.51 18.78
CA SER A 501 33.81 18.37 20.16
C SER A 501 32.76 17.78 21.11
N ARG A 502 31.47 18.10 20.94
CA ARG A 502 30.39 17.65 21.85
C ARG A 502 29.64 16.38 21.42
N VAL A 503 29.56 16.08 20.11
CA VAL A 503 28.84 14.89 19.60
C VAL A 503 29.77 13.81 19.05
N VAL A 504 30.88 14.17 18.38
CA VAL A 504 31.77 13.18 17.77
C VAL A 504 32.76 12.58 18.77
N THR A 505 33.32 13.37 19.70
CA THR A 505 34.28 12.87 20.71
C THR A 505 33.78 11.65 21.49
N PRO A 506 32.53 11.62 22.04
CA PRO A 506 32.04 10.43 22.76
C PRO A 506 31.96 9.16 21.90
N VAL A 507 31.83 9.29 20.58
CA VAL A 507 31.84 8.15 19.66
C VAL A 507 33.27 7.68 19.37
N VAL A 508 34.24 8.60 19.24
CA VAL A 508 35.66 8.28 19.07
C VAL A 508 36.24 7.63 20.33
N GLU A 509 35.77 8.03 21.52
CA GLU A 509 36.14 7.44 22.80
C GLU A 509 35.48 6.07 23.06
N SER A 510 34.43 5.72 22.31
CA SER A 510 33.73 4.44 22.44
C SER A 510 34.51 3.31 21.74
N PRO A 511 34.95 2.24 22.44
CA PRO A 511 35.81 1.20 21.88
C PRO A 511 35.25 0.56 20.60
N GLY A 512 36.05 0.54 19.54
CA GLY A 512 35.70 -0.07 18.25
C GLY A 512 34.69 0.71 17.41
N ARG A 513 34.16 1.85 17.88
CA ARG A 513 33.21 2.65 17.11
C ARG A 513 33.89 3.58 16.11
N ARG A 514 33.41 3.53 14.87
CA ARG A 514 33.74 4.49 13.80
C ARG A 514 32.58 5.45 13.57
N VAL A 515 32.86 6.57 12.90
CA VAL A 515 31.86 7.58 12.52
C VAL A 515 31.82 7.75 11.02
N LEU A 516 30.61 7.74 10.45
CA LEU A 516 30.31 8.27 9.13
C LEU A 516 29.45 9.54 9.28
N LEU A 517 30.07 10.70 9.07
CA LEU A 517 29.43 12.01 9.14
C LEU A 517 28.95 12.43 7.74
N LEU A 518 27.66 12.28 7.48
CA LEU A 518 27.02 12.67 6.24
C LEU A 518 26.49 14.10 6.37
N LEU A 519 27.11 15.02 5.63
CA LEU A 519 26.67 16.42 5.57
C LEU A 519 25.90 16.65 4.28
N ILE A 520 24.60 16.89 4.37
CA ILE A 520 23.71 17.14 3.24
C ILE A 520 23.57 18.66 3.08
N ASP A 521 24.27 19.23 2.09
CA ASP A 521 24.43 20.67 1.86
C ASP A 521 23.06 21.35 1.66
N GLY A 522 22.65 22.21 2.60
CA GLY A 522 21.35 22.89 2.59
C GLY A 522 20.14 22.09 3.13
N MET A 523 20.32 20.93 3.79
CA MET A 523 19.19 20.16 4.37
C MET A 523 18.43 20.96 5.45
N SER A 524 17.11 21.12 5.26
CA SER A 524 16.20 21.75 6.23
C SER A 524 15.66 20.76 7.27
N ALA A 525 15.05 21.30 8.33
CA ALA A 525 14.35 20.50 9.34
C ALA A 525 13.20 19.66 8.77
N ALA A 526 12.53 20.14 7.70
CA ALA A 526 11.49 19.40 6.98
C ALA A 526 12.04 18.15 6.28
N ILE A 527 13.13 18.28 5.53
CA ILE A 527 13.81 17.14 4.88
C ILE A 527 14.31 16.13 5.92
N ALA A 528 14.81 16.61 7.07
CA ALA A 528 15.22 15.76 8.18
C ALA A 528 14.05 15.02 8.85
N ALA A 529 12.83 15.58 8.87
CA ALA A 529 11.64 14.86 9.31
C ALA A 529 11.38 13.65 8.38
N GLU A 530 11.39 13.87 7.06
CA GLU A 530 11.14 12.82 6.05
C GLU A 530 12.21 11.73 6.03
N LEU A 531 13.49 12.10 5.97
CA LEU A 531 14.59 11.14 6.01
C LEU A 531 14.61 10.34 7.32
N GLY A 532 14.31 10.98 8.45
CA GLY A 532 14.24 10.29 9.74
C GLY A 532 13.03 9.37 9.88
N GLU A 533 11.94 9.64 9.18
CA GLU A 533 10.76 8.75 9.09
C GLU A 533 11.08 7.51 8.25
N GLU A 534 11.66 7.68 7.06
CA GLU A 534 12.07 6.58 6.18
C GLU A 534 13.17 5.70 6.81
N LEU A 535 14.21 6.32 7.41
CA LEU A 535 15.35 5.59 7.95
C LEU A 535 15.03 4.85 9.25
N ARG A 536 14.02 5.25 10.03
CA ARG A 536 13.53 4.51 11.21
C ARG A 536 13.02 3.10 10.90
N GLY A 537 12.72 2.78 9.64
CA GLY A 537 12.43 1.40 9.22
C GLY A 537 13.65 0.46 9.23
N GLN A 538 14.87 1.00 9.29
CA GLN A 538 16.16 0.30 9.12
C GLN A 538 17.23 0.65 10.19
N TRP A 539 17.10 1.79 10.87
CA TRP A 539 18.04 2.31 11.87
C TRP A 539 17.30 2.74 13.13
N ALA A 540 17.95 2.65 14.29
CA ALA A 540 17.50 3.33 15.50
C ALA A 540 18.08 4.74 15.54
N GLU A 541 17.25 5.74 15.82
CA GLU A 541 17.69 7.12 16.02
C GLU A 541 17.98 7.38 17.51
N PHE A 542 18.95 8.24 17.80
CA PHE A 542 19.40 8.58 19.14
C PHE A 542 19.45 10.09 19.34
N ASP A 543 19.23 10.51 20.58
CA ASP A 543 19.67 11.79 21.10
C ASP A 543 21.16 11.70 21.51
N PRO A 544 22.08 12.39 20.81
CA PRO A 544 23.51 12.31 21.08
C PRO A 544 23.99 13.28 22.17
N HIS A 545 23.13 14.12 22.75
CA HIS A 545 23.54 15.15 23.70
C HIS A 545 23.61 14.60 25.14
N THR A 546 24.76 14.05 25.49
CA THR A 546 25.04 13.34 26.76
C THR A 546 24.71 14.13 28.04
N GLU A 547 24.79 15.46 28.00
CA GLU A 547 24.49 16.34 29.15
C GLU A 547 23.01 16.77 29.23
N ALA A 548 22.10 16.15 28.47
CA ALA A 548 20.70 16.59 28.38
C ALA A 548 19.80 16.07 29.52
N THR A 549 18.99 16.97 30.08
CA THR A 549 17.86 16.65 30.96
C THR A 549 16.54 16.64 30.19
N GLY A 550 15.52 15.95 30.72
CA GLY A 550 14.22 15.74 30.04
C GLY A 550 14.23 14.53 29.10
N LEU A 551 13.21 14.40 28.25
CA LEU A 551 13.09 13.30 27.29
C LEU A 551 14.21 13.31 26.22
N PRO A 552 14.49 12.18 25.56
CA PRO A 552 15.27 12.14 24.32
C PRO A 552 14.60 13.00 23.24
N ALA A 553 15.40 13.71 22.43
CA ALA A 553 14.90 14.52 21.32
C ALA A 553 15.94 14.62 20.20
N ARG A 554 15.48 14.67 18.95
CA ARG A 554 16.33 15.05 17.80
C ARG A 554 16.93 16.43 18.05
N ARG A 555 18.21 16.62 17.73
CA ARG A 555 18.96 17.82 18.12
C ARG A 555 19.01 18.87 17.01
N ALA A 556 18.99 20.12 17.45
CA ALA A 556 19.26 21.29 16.64
C ALA A 556 20.73 21.68 16.77
N VAL A 557 21.33 22.15 15.68
CA VAL A 557 22.66 22.75 15.63
C VAL A 557 22.50 24.17 15.07
N ALA A 558 23.13 25.15 15.70
CA ALA A 558 23.09 26.55 15.26
C ALA A 558 24.12 26.83 14.16
N ALA A 559 23.66 27.28 12.99
CA ALA A 559 24.51 27.70 11.87
C ALA A 559 25.45 28.87 12.23
N ALA A 560 26.49 29.09 11.43
CA ALA A 560 27.27 30.33 11.48
C ALA A 560 26.54 31.46 10.73
N LEU A 561 26.96 32.72 10.92
CA LEU A 561 26.29 33.87 10.31
C LEU A 561 27.22 34.65 9.36
N PRO A 562 26.74 35.08 8.17
CA PRO A 562 25.51 34.65 7.51
C PRO A 562 25.52 33.15 7.21
N THR A 563 24.35 32.53 7.08
CA THR A 563 24.13 31.08 6.91
C THR A 563 24.55 30.57 5.51
N LEU A 564 25.84 30.69 5.19
CA LEU A 564 26.46 30.30 3.93
C LEU A 564 27.31 29.05 4.08
N THR A 565 27.31 28.20 3.07
CA THR A 565 28.17 27.02 2.92
C THR A 565 29.64 27.31 3.23
N THR A 566 30.20 28.38 2.65
CA THR A 566 31.61 28.80 2.81
C THR A 566 31.95 29.36 4.20
N ILE A 567 30.99 29.39 5.11
CA ILE A 567 31.17 29.78 6.52
C ILE A 567 30.75 28.62 7.43
N SER A 568 29.49 28.17 7.36
CA SER A 568 29.00 27.12 8.25
C SER A 568 29.68 25.78 8.06
N ARG A 569 29.84 25.28 6.81
CA ARG A 569 30.45 23.97 6.57
C ARG A 569 31.92 23.97 6.92
N THR A 570 32.63 25.02 6.54
CA THR A 570 34.03 25.20 6.90
C THR A 570 34.19 25.33 8.42
N SER A 571 33.30 26.05 9.11
CA SER A 571 33.33 26.15 10.58
C SER A 571 33.05 24.81 11.27
N LEU A 572 32.16 23.99 10.71
CA LEU A 572 31.85 22.64 11.19
C LEU A 572 33.07 21.73 11.08
N PHE A 573 33.71 21.67 9.91
CA PHE A 573 34.87 20.82 9.69
C PHE A 573 36.17 21.34 10.34
N ALA A 574 36.26 22.63 10.65
CA ALA A 574 37.39 23.22 11.35
C ALA A 574 37.24 23.22 12.90
N GLY A 575 36.03 23.05 13.43
CA GLY A 575 35.76 23.20 14.87
C GLY A 575 35.94 24.63 15.40
N THR A 576 35.82 25.64 14.53
CA THR A 576 35.98 27.06 14.88
C THR A 576 35.27 27.95 13.87
N LEU A 577 34.76 29.11 14.29
CA LEU A 577 34.06 30.05 13.40
C LEU A 577 35.04 30.67 12.39
N MET A 578 34.95 30.25 11.14
CA MET A 578 35.78 30.76 10.04
C MET A 578 35.08 30.68 8.68
N LYS A 579 35.66 31.37 7.70
CA LYS A 579 35.30 31.30 6.29
C LYS A 579 36.43 30.63 5.50
N GLY A 580 36.11 29.75 4.56
CA GLY A 580 37.10 29.08 3.72
C GLY A 580 36.49 28.27 2.57
N ASP A 581 37.18 27.22 2.14
CA ASP A 581 36.77 26.33 1.04
C ASP A 581 37.04 24.84 1.32
N GLN A 582 36.80 23.98 0.32
CA GLN A 582 37.00 22.53 0.44
C GLN A 582 38.46 22.10 0.71
N ASN A 583 39.45 22.94 0.37
CA ASN A 583 40.86 22.70 0.69
C ASN A 583 41.13 22.96 2.17
N ASP A 584 40.54 24.01 2.74
CA ASP A 584 40.57 24.24 4.19
C ASP A 584 39.84 23.12 4.95
N GLU A 585 38.67 22.69 4.47
CA GLU A 585 37.92 21.56 5.03
C GLU A 585 38.77 20.27 5.03
N LYS A 586 39.37 19.89 3.89
CA LYS A 586 40.27 18.72 3.78
C LYS A 586 41.56 18.84 4.61
N ARG A 587 42.04 20.07 4.86
CA ARG A 587 43.28 20.35 5.61
C ARG A 587 43.06 20.39 7.13
N LEU A 588 41.91 20.90 7.59
CA LEU A 588 41.63 21.13 9.02
C LEU A 588 40.91 19.96 9.67
N PHE A 589 40.00 19.29 8.97
CA PHE A 589 39.22 18.19 9.53
C PHE A 589 40.07 17.07 10.16
N PRO A 590 41.16 16.57 9.54
CA PRO A 590 42.01 15.54 10.13
C PRO A 590 42.86 16.01 11.33
N LEU A 591 42.96 17.34 11.54
CA LEU A 591 43.76 17.95 12.62
C LEU A 591 42.91 18.30 13.85
N HIS A 592 41.60 18.11 13.80
CA HIS A 592 40.70 18.44 14.90
C HIS A 592 40.92 17.51 16.11
N SER A 593 40.84 18.05 17.32
CA SER A 593 41.24 17.34 18.55
C SER A 593 40.33 16.17 18.93
N CYS A 594 39.06 16.16 18.49
CA CYS A 594 38.09 15.09 18.81
C CYS A 594 38.52 13.70 18.33
N TRP A 595 39.42 13.60 17.34
CA TRP A 595 39.89 12.31 16.82
C TRP A 595 40.87 11.59 17.75
N ASN A 596 41.44 12.26 18.75
CA ASN A 596 42.38 11.66 19.71
C ASN A 596 43.54 10.86 19.05
N GLY A 597 44.00 11.31 17.87
CA GLY A 597 45.03 10.63 17.07
C GLY A 597 44.55 9.47 16.19
N ALA A 598 43.24 9.20 16.10
CA ALA A 598 42.66 8.35 15.07
C ALA A 598 42.70 9.06 13.69
N PRO A 599 42.84 8.31 12.57
CA PRO A 599 42.74 8.89 11.24
C PRO A 599 41.31 9.36 10.93
N ALA A 600 41.20 10.53 10.29
CA ALA A 600 39.93 11.06 9.81
C ALA A 600 40.10 11.70 8.42
N ALA A 601 39.09 11.57 7.56
CA ALA A 601 39.11 12.11 6.20
C ALA A 601 37.74 12.68 5.80
N VAL A 602 37.74 13.74 4.99
CA VAL A 602 36.52 14.35 4.42
C VAL A 602 36.54 14.29 2.89
N PHE A 603 35.41 13.87 2.33
CA PHE A 603 35.20 13.63 0.90
C PHE A 603 34.05 14.48 0.36
N HIS A 604 34.20 15.00 -0.86
CA HIS A 604 33.27 15.90 -1.52
C HIS A 604 32.77 15.29 -2.84
N LYS A 605 31.87 16.00 -3.53
CA LYS A 605 31.15 15.56 -4.74
C LYS A 605 32.01 14.90 -5.84
N ASP A 606 33.24 15.36 -6.06
CA ASP A 606 34.13 14.75 -7.07
C ASP A 606 34.80 13.46 -6.58
N ASP A 607 35.04 13.33 -5.27
CA ASP A 607 35.57 12.10 -4.63
C ASP A 607 34.52 10.98 -4.52
N LEU A 608 33.25 11.26 -4.83
CA LEU A 608 32.18 10.25 -4.88
C LEU A 608 32.19 9.41 -6.16
N ARG A 609 32.89 9.84 -7.23
CA ARG A 609 32.86 9.13 -8.52
C ARG A 609 33.72 7.88 -8.49
N GLY A 610 33.14 6.75 -8.91
CA GLY A 610 33.87 5.50 -9.13
C GLY A 610 34.93 5.61 -10.24
N PRO A 611 36.07 4.89 -10.11
CA PRO A 611 37.08 4.80 -11.17
C PRO A 611 36.59 4.02 -12.41
N ASP A 612 35.56 3.19 -12.25
CA ASP A 612 34.97 2.35 -13.30
C ASP A 612 33.46 2.15 -13.10
N THR A 613 32.82 1.46 -14.05
CA THR A 613 31.37 1.19 -14.08
C THR A 613 30.87 0.24 -12.98
N GLY A 614 31.77 -0.49 -12.30
CA GLY A 614 31.41 -1.44 -11.24
C GLY A 614 31.56 -0.85 -9.83
N SER A 615 32.36 0.20 -9.67
CA SER A 615 32.75 0.78 -8.39
C SER A 615 31.72 1.83 -7.90
N PRO A 616 31.13 1.69 -6.70
CA PRO A 616 30.13 2.64 -6.21
C PRO A 616 30.71 3.99 -5.75
N PHE A 617 32.01 4.04 -5.44
CA PHE A 617 32.73 5.19 -4.91
C PHE A 617 34.15 5.26 -5.50
N SER A 618 34.86 6.38 -5.31
CA SER A 618 36.29 6.44 -5.61
C SER A 618 37.10 5.44 -4.79
N THR A 619 38.33 5.13 -5.26
CA THR A 619 39.27 4.27 -4.55
C THR A 619 39.55 4.76 -3.14
N ALA A 620 39.85 6.06 -2.98
CA ALA A 620 40.20 6.64 -1.68
C ALA A 620 39.05 6.62 -0.66
N LEU A 621 37.80 6.85 -1.12
CA LEU A 621 36.62 6.71 -0.25
C LEU A 621 36.33 5.23 0.08
N SER A 622 36.54 4.32 -0.87
CA SER A 622 36.38 2.88 -0.63
C SER A 622 37.40 2.34 0.37
N GLU A 623 38.66 2.78 0.28
CA GLU A 623 39.73 2.49 1.23
C GLU A 623 39.41 3.05 2.62
N ALA A 624 39.04 4.33 2.72
CA ALA A 624 38.70 4.98 3.99
C ALA A 624 37.44 4.40 4.65
N LEU A 625 36.45 3.93 3.88
CA LEU A 625 35.30 3.19 4.42
C LEU A 625 35.68 1.78 4.91
N SER A 626 36.68 1.14 4.30
CA SER A 626 37.13 -0.22 4.67
C SER A 626 38.17 -0.26 5.80
N ASP A 627 38.88 0.84 6.06
CA ASP A 627 39.88 0.92 7.14
C ASP A 627 39.21 0.98 8.52
N GLU A 628 39.47 -0.04 9.36
CA GLU A 628 38.86 -0.24 10.69
C GLU A 628 39.09 0.91 11.70
N ARG A 629 39.96 1.89 11.39
CA ARG A 629 40.30 3.00 12.29
C ARG A 629 39.90 4.37 11.75
N THR A 630 39.52 4.47 10.48
CA THR A 630 39.31 5.76 9.81
C THR A 630 37.88 6.25 10.02
N HIS A 631 37.75 7.46 10.56
CA HIS A 631 36.49 8.20 10.62
C HIS A 631 36.29 8.96 9.30
N VAL A 632 35.08 8.94 8.76
CA VAL A 632 34.80 9.42 7.41
C VAL A 632 33.74 10.52 7.47
N ALA A 633 33.98 11.66 6.82
CA ALA A 633 32.96 12.65 6.51
C ALA A 633 32.72 12.70 5.00
N VAL A 634 31.46 12.88 4.59
CA VAL A 634 31.06 12.95 3.19
C VAL A 634 30.05 14.07 2.98
N VAL A 635 30.32 14.93 1.99
CA VAL A 635 29.46 16.07 1.64
C VAL A 635 28.59 15.74 0.43
N LEU A 636 27.27 15.80 0.61
CA LEU A 636 26.24 15.47 -0.38
C LEU A 636 25.48 16.73 -0.82
N ASN A 637 25.87 17.30 -1.96
CA ASN A 637 25.36 18.59 -2.45
C ASN A 637 23.94 18.57 -3.05
N THR A 638 23.18 17.47 -2.96
CA THR A 638 21.97 17.27 -3.78
C THR A 638 20.83 18.26 -3.50
N VAL A 639 20.72 18.78 -2.27
CA VAL A 639 19.67 19.75 -1.92
C VAL A 639 20.01 21.12 -2.50
N ASP A 640 21.17 21.72 -2.19
CA ASP A 640 21.57 23.01 -2.82
C ASP A 640 21.65 22.95 -4.36
N ASP A 641 22.16 21.85 -4.94
CA ASP A 641 22.19 21.69 -6.41
C ASP A 641 20.80 21.83 -7.06
N ARG A 642 19.75 21.38 -6.36
CA ARG A 642 18.34 21.56 -6.75
C ARG A 642 17.86 22.98 -6.43
N LEU A 643 18.05 23.49 -5.21
CA LEU A 643 17.65 24.86 -4.82
C LEU A 643 18.23 25.94 -5.73
N GLY A 644 19.41 25.71 -6.30
CA GLY A 644 20.04 26.60 -7.27
C GLY A 644 19.44 26.60 -8.68
N LYS A 645 18.60 25.62 -9.06
CA LYS A 645 18.20 25.36 -10.47
C LYS A 645 16.75 24.93 -10.69
N GLU A 646 16.18 24.12 -9.81
CA GLU A 646 14.97 23.32 -10.05
C GLU A 646 14.02 23.41 -8.84
N GLN A 647 12.79 23.92 -9.06
CA GLN A 647 11.74 23.84 -8.04
C GLN A 647 11.13 22.44 -8.04
N LYS A 648 11.03 21.82 -6.84
CA LYS A 648 10.27 20.59 -6.66
C LYS A 648 8.76 20.92 -6.77
N LEU A 649 8.08 20.22 -7.67
CA LEU A 649 6.69 20.43 -8.07
C LEU A 649 5.96 19.08 -8.16
N GLY A 650 4.67 19.06 -7.88
CA GLY A 650 3.84 17.85 -7.83
C GLY A 650 3.97 17.13 -6.48
N ASP A 651 4.98 16.27 -6.34
CA ASP A 651 5.29 15.55 -5.10
C ASP A 651 6.32 16.34 -4.26
N GLY A 652 6.01 16.59 -2.99
CA GLY A 652 6.92 17.24 -2.04
C GLY A 652 7.95 16.27 -1.44
N THR A 653 7.58 14.99 -1.30
CA THR A 653 8.23 13.98 -0.44
C THR A 653 9.69 13.76 -0.78
N TRP A 654 10.62 14.13 0.11
CA TRP A 654 12.03 13.77 0.00
C TRP A 654 12.27 12.36 0.52
N ALA A 655 12.90 11.53 -0.30
CA ALA A 655 13.28 10.16 0.04
C ALA A 655 14.80 9.98 -0.11
N ALA A 656 15.39 9.05 0.63
CA ALA A 656 16.82 8.78 0.66
C ALA A 656 17.38 8.42 -0.74
N LYS A 657 16.56 7.76 -1.57
CA LYS A 657 16.85 7.46 -2.99
C LYS A 657 17.07 8.71 -3.87
N GLU A 658 16.53 9.87 -3.48
CA GLU A 658 16.74 11.13 -4.20
C GLU A 658 18.09 11.78 -3.89
N ILE A 659 18.68 11.47 -2.75
CA ILE A 659 19.91 12.13 -2.27
C ILE A 659 21.11 11.33 -2.79
N GLY A 660 21.83 11.93 -3.75
CA GLY A 660 22.84 11.24 -4.55
C GLY A 660 23.96 10.65 -3.71
N GLY A 661 23.99 9.31 -3.60
CA GLY A 661 25.00 8.56 -2.85
C GLY A 661 24.59 8.16 -1.42
N LEU A 662 23.47 8.65 -0.90
CA LEU A 662 23.05 8.39 0.49
C LEU A 662 22.81 6.89 0.77
N GLU A 663 21.99 6.22 -0.04
CA GLU A 663 21.73 4.78 0.10
C GLU A 663 23.02 3.91 0.06
N PRO A 664 23.92 4.04 -0.94
CA PRO A 664 25.23 3.37 -0.92
C PRO A 664 26.03 3.62 0.36
N LEU A 665 26.07 4.85 0.86
CA LEU A 665 26.84 5.23 2.05
C LEU A 665 26.26 4.62 3.33
N LEU A 666 24.94 4.63 3.50
CA LEU A 666 24.26 3.95 4.60
C LEU A 666 24.49 2.44 4.56
N ARG A 667 24.45 1.84 3.35
CA ARG A 667 24.74 0.41 3.15
C ARG A 667 26.20 0.07 3.52
N ALA A 668 27.15 0.94 3.17
CA ALA A 668 28.55 0.79 3.56
C ALA A 668 28.76 0.98 5.07
N ALA A 669 28.10 1.95 5.70
CA ALA A 669 28.14 2.15 7.14
C ALA A 669 27.66 0.93 7.92
N ARG A 670 26.50 0.36 7.54
CA ARG A 670 25.95 -0.84 8.18
C ARG A 670 26.83 -2.08 7.96
N ALA A 671 27.55 -2.16 6.85
CA ALA A 671 28.49 -3.26 6.58
C ALA A 671 29.81 -3.15 7.36
N ASN A 672 30.06 -2.03 8.04
CA ASN A 672 31.28 -1.74 8.81
C ASN A 672 30.95 -1.25 10.24
N ASP A 673 29.75 -1.56 10.75
CA ASP A 673 29.21 -1.18 12.07
C ASP A 673 29.40 0.30 12.47
N MET A 674 29.43 1.20 11.48
CA MET A 674 29.71 2.61 11.68
C MET A 674 28.52 3.34 12.32
N THR A 675 28.82 4.24 13.25
CA THR A 675 27.88 5.21 13.79
C THR A 675 27.62 6.27 12.73
N VAL A 676 26.37 6.44 12.29
CA VAL A 676 26.03 7.42 11.25
C VAL A 676 25.52 8.70 11.91
N LEU A 677 26.07 9.85 11.50
CA LEU A 677 25.56 11.17 11.85
C LEU A 677 25.12 11.85 10.56
N ILE A 678 23.86 12.28 10.47
CA ILE A 678 23.36 13.06 9.32
C ILE A 678 23.06 14.48 9.79
N THR A 679 23.70 15.46 9.15
CA THR A 679 23.60 16.90 9.49
C THR A 679 23.55 17.75 8.22
N SER A 680 23.18 19.02 8.38
CA SER A 680 23.44 20.06 7.38
C SER A 680 24.60 20.97 7.81
N ASP A 681 24.93 21.95 6.98
CA ASP A 681 25.66 23.16 7.29
C ASP A 681 24.76 24.41 7.42
N HIS A 682 23.62 24.44 6.74
CA HIS A 682 22.52 25.37 6.99
C HIS A 682 21.19 24.79 6.50
N GLY A 683 20.07 25.33 6.99
CA GLY A 683 18.79 25.10 6.33
C GLY A 683 18.59 26.05 5.16
N HIS A 684 17.34 26.22 4.71
CA HIS A 684 17.00 27.09 3.58
C HIS A 684 15.56 27.59 3.67
N VAL A 685 15.21 28.57 2.82
CA VAL A 685 13.82 28.92 2.49
C VAL A 685 13.54 28.60 1.02
N VAL A 686 12.39 28.00 0.73
CA VAL A 686 11.95 27.67 -0.64
C VAL A 686 11.34 28.92 -1.31
N GLU A 687 11.67 29.15 -2.58
CA GLU A 687 11.07 30.22 -3.37
C GLU A 687 9.72 29.78 -3.93
N ARG A 688 8.64 30.47 -3.54
CA ARG A 688 7.27 30.24 -4.06
C ARG A 688 6.55 31.55 -4.43
N ARG A 689 6.67 32.60 -3.60
CA ARG A 689 5.91 33.86 -3.72
C ARG A 689 6.78 35.11 -3.49
N GLY A 690 8.10 34.97 -3.53
CA GLY A 690 9.06 35.95 -3.05
C GLY A 690 9.17 37.23 -3.89
N SER A 691 9.31 38.35 -3.20
CA SER A 691 9.61 39.66 -3.80
C SER A 691 11.12 39.92 -3.83
N LYS A 692 11.61 40.46 -4.96
CA LYS A 692 12.97 41.01 -5.01
C LYS A 692 12.98 42.40 -4.36
N LEU A 693 13.88 42.57 -3.39
CA LEU A 693 14.20 43.85 -2.76
C LEU A 693 15.42 44.45 -3.45
N ASP A 694 15.34 45.72 -3.84
CA ASP A 694 16.49 46.48 -4.31
C ASP A 694 17.23 47.10 -3.12
N ALA A 695 18.44 46.60 -2.86
CA ALA A 695 19.32 47.13 -1.83
C ALA A 695 19.86 48.52 -2.23
N ALA A 696 19.06 49.57 -1.96
CA ALA A 696 19.41 50.96 -2.24
C ALA A 696 20.64 51.48 -1.44
N SER A 697 21.16 50.68 -0.50
CA SER A 697 22.37 50.98 0.27
C SER A 697 23.02 49.70 0.80
N GLY A 698 24.36 49.71 0.90
CA GLY A 698 25.16 48.54 1.24
C GLY A 698 25.38 47.58 0.07
N THR A 699 26.40 46.73 0.17
CA THR A 699 26.75 45.74 -0.86
C THR A 699 26.04 44.42 -0.58
N VAL A 700 25.30 43.90 -1.57
CA VAL A 700 24.64 42.59 -1.50
C VAL A 700 25.71 41.48 -1.40
N GLY A 701 25.65 40.66 -0.34
CA GLY A 701 26.61 39.59 -0.08
C GLY A 701 26.08 38.19 -0.45
N SER A 702 24.77 37.98 -0.36
CA SER A 702 24.08 36.81 -0.94
C SER A 702 22.65 37.16 -1.35
N ALA A 703 21.85 36.15 -1.71
CA ALA A 703 20.41 36.30 -1.87
C ALA A 703 19.70 36.88 -0.62
N ARG A 704 20.30 36.72 0.57
CA ARG A 704 19.64 36.88 1.87
C ARG A 704 20.35 37.81 2.86
N HIS A 705 21.55 38.35 2.55
CA HIS A 705 22.16 39.44 3.34
C HIS A 705 22.92 40.46 2.48
N ARG A 706 23.16 41.64 3.07
CA ARG A 706 23.96 42.75 2.54
C ARG A 706 24.83 43.35 3.66
N THR A 707 25.81 44.19 3.32
CA THR A 707 26.48 45.05 4.32
C THR A 707 25.49 46.07 4.89
N PRO A 708 25.73 46.60 6.10
CA PRO A 708 25.15 47.88 6.52
C PRO A 708 25.45 49.01 5.53
N GLY A 709 24.69 50.10 5.61
CA GLY A 709 24.89 51.27 4.72
C GLY A 709 23.72 52.25 4.62
N GLY A 710 22.57 51.96 5.25
CA GLY A 710 21.36 52.78 5.21
C GLY A 710 20.25 52.14 6.04
N PRO A 711 18.96 52.52 5.84
CA PRO A 711 17.87 52.04 6.68
C PRO A 711 17.71 50.52 6.61
N VAL A 712 17.22 49.95 7.72
CA VAL A 712 16.79 48.56 7.85
C VAL A 712 15.26 48.54 7.73
N ILE A 713 14.72 47.80 6.77
CA ILE A 713 13.27 47.68 6.54
C ILE A 713 12.65 46.56 7.40
N PRO A 714 11.31 46.46 7.57
CA PRO A 714 10.71 45.47 8.48
C PRO A 714 11.05 44.00 8.19
N ALA A 715 11.32 43.65 6.92
CA ALA A 715 11.74 42.31 6.48
C ALA A 715 13.24 42.02 6.67
N GLU A 716 14.02 43.00 7.14
CA GLU A 716 15.45 42.92 7.43
C GLU A 716 15.72 42.94 8.95
N ILE A 717 16.93 42.54 9.35
CA ILE A 717 17.48 42.67 10.70
C ILE A 717 19.00 42.94 10.63
N GLU A 718 19.54 43.84 11.46
CA GLU A 718 21.00 43.98 11.62
C GLU A 718 21.52 42.93 12.62
N LEU A 719 22.52 42.15 12.23
CA LEU A 719 23.23 41.19 13.07
C LEU A 719 24.69 41.61 13.20
N SER A 720 25.28 41.44 14.38
CA SER A 720 26.66 41.85 14.66
C SER A 720 27.32 40.98 15.72
N GLY A 721 28.65 41.05 15.85
CA GLY A 721 29.39 40.37 16.92
C GLY A 721 30.03 39.03 16.49
N PRO A 722 30.60 38.26 17.42
CA PRO A 722 31.58 37.20 17.11
C PRO A 722 31.11 36.10 16.15
N ARG A 723 29.80 35.82 16.10
CA ARG A 723 29.22 34.80 15.19
C ARG A 723 29.06 35.29 13.73
N VAL A 724 29.16 36.61 13.49
CA VAL A 724 29.12 37.19 12.15
C VAL A 724 30.52 37.14 11.53
N VAL A 725 30.71 36.24 10.57
CA VAL A 725 32.00 35.90 9.95
C VAL A 725 32.18 36.50 8.55
N TRP A 726 31.34 37.47 8.18
CA TRP A 726 31.36 38.14 6.87
C TRP A 726 31.23 39.66 7.00
N PRO A 727 32.05 40.46 6.28
CA PRO A 727 33.14 40.03 5.41
C PRO A 727 34.34 39.43 6.16
N GLU A 728 34.41 39.66 7.48
CA GLU A 728 35.45 39.21 8.41
C GLU A 728 34.82 38.80 9.77
N PRO A 729 35.54 38.06 10.65
CA PRO A 729 35.04 37.67 11.96
C PRO A 729 34.74 38.87 12.89
N GLY A 730 33.57 38.85 13.54
CA GLY A 730 33.13 39.91 14.45
C GLY A 730 32.44 41.10 13.78
N ALA A 731 32.17 41.00 12.47
CA ALA A 731 31.65 42.10 11.65
C ALA A 731 30.13 42.34 11.85
N ARG A 732 29.51 43.02 10.87
CA ARG A 732 28.07 43.33 10.85
C ARG A 732 27.46 43.06 9.48
N ILE A 733 26.23 42.56 9.47
CA ILE A 733 25.42 42.32 8.27
C ILE A 733 23.99 42.81 8.48
N VAL A 734 23.29 43.09 7.38
CA VAL A 734 21.82 43.21 7.37
C VAL A 734 21.27 42.00 6.62
N ALA A 735 20.57 41.13 7.35
CA ALA A 735 20.04 39.86 6.87
C ALA A 735 18.51 39.93 6.69
N LEU A 736 17.96 39.10 5.79
CA LEU A 736 16.52 38.95 5.59
C LEU A 736 15.92 37.96 6.59
N ARG A 737 14.76 38.31 7.15
CA ARG A 737 14.03 37.55 8.17
C ARG A 737 12.60 37.16 7.78
N ASP A 738 12.08 37.68 6.66
CA ASP A 738 10.84 37.19 6.06
C ASP A 738 11.19 36.12 4.99
N HIS A 739 10.44 35.02 4.89
CA HIS A 739 10.65 33.98 3.86
C HIS A 739 10.54 34.54 2.43
N ASP A 740 9.48 35.29 2.12
CA ASP A 740 9.13 35.80 0.78
C ASP A 740 10.00 36.98 0.28
N THR A 741 11.30 37.02 0.59
CA THR A 741 12.18 38.13 0.19
C THR A 741 13.59 37.70 -0.25
N ARG A 742 14.15 38.40 -1.23
CA ARG A 742 15.53 38.19 -1.74
C ARG A 742 16.14 39.47 -2.30
N TYR A 743 17.47 39.59 -2.31
CA TYR A 743 18.18 40.67 -3.03
C TYR A 743 18.59 40.29 -4.48
N THR A 744 18.72 39.00 -4.78
CA THR A 744 19.28 38.51 -6.06
C THR A 744 18.20 38.18 -7.10
N ALA A 745 18.64 37.66 -8.25
CA ALA A 745 17.77 36.95 -9.19
C ALA A 745 17.05 35.75 -8.51
N LEU A 746 15.99 35.29 -9.18
CA LEU A 746 15.17 34.14 -8.77
C LEU A 746 15.99 32.84 -8.77
N LYS A 747 15.76 31.97 -7.79
CA LYS A 747 16.20 30.57 -7.71
C LYS A 747 15.02 29.69 -7.25
N ALA A 748 15.25 28.40 -7.00
CA ALA A 748 14.25 27.53 -6.36
C ALA A 748 14.26 27.64 -4.81
N GLY A 749 15.36 28.11 -4.21
CA GLY A 749 15.42 28.49 -2.81
C GLY A 749 16.67 29.29 -2.45
N TYR A 750 16.77 29.71 -1.19
CA TYR A 750 17.83 30.59 -0.69
C TYR A 750 18.28 30.26 0.73
N HIS A 751 19.46 30.77 1.06
CA HIS A 751 20.12 30.69 2.37
C HIS A 751 21.02 31.94 2.55
N GLY A 752 21.58 32.12 3.74
CA GLY A 752 22.41 33.28 4.11
C GLY A 752 21.67 34.37 4.88
N GLY A 753 20.42 34.15 5.29
CA GLY A 753 19.57 35.07 6.05
C GLY A 753 19.48 34.72 7.55
N ALA A 754 18.34 35.04 8.15
CA ALA A 754 18.12 35.04 9.61
C ALA A 754 16.79 34.39 10.08
N THR A 755 16.12 33.59 9.23
CA THR A 755 14.93 32.83 9.65
C THR A 755 15.31 31.63 10.52
N LEU A 756 14.34 31.09 11.26
CA LEU A 756 14.46 29.80 11.95
C LEU A 756 14.86 28.68 10.99
N ALA A 757 14.25 28.67 9.79
CA ALA A 757 14.48 27.67 8.75
C ALA A 757 15.89 27.75 8.12
N GLU A 758 16.52 28.93 8.04
CA GLU A 758 17.90 29.07 7.56
C GLU A 758 18.94 28.75 8.65
N PHE A 759 18.67 29.16 9.89
CA PHE A 759 19.63 29.09 11.00
C PHE A 759 19.67 27.75 11.73
N THR A 760 18.56 27.00 11.72
CA THR A 760 18.45 25.70 12.41
C THR A 760 18.91 24.56 11.50
N ILE A 761 19.98 23.90 11.89
CA ILE A 761 20.44 22.66 11.27
C ILE A 761 19.87 21.47 12.06
N PRO A 762 19.26 20.46 11.40
CA PRO A 762 18.90 19.21 12.04
C PRO A 762 20.10 18.27 12.17
N LEU A 763 20.14 17.51 13.28
CA LEU A 763 21.10 16.43 13.52
C LEU A 763 20.37 15.12 13.83
N LEU A 764 20.50 14.13 12.95
CA LEU A 764 20.09 12.74 13.20
C LEU A 764 21.33 11.95 13.60
N ALA A 765 21.24 11.19 14.69
CA ALA A 765 22.27 10.22 15.08
C ALA A 765 21.68 8.82 14.97
N LEU A 766 22.28 7.97 14.12
CA LEU A 766 21.70 6.69 13.69
C LEU A 766 22.65 5.52 14.00
N LEU A 767 22.09 4.44 14.55
CA LEU A 767 22.78 3.18 14.81
C LEU A 767 22.05 1.99 14.17
N PRO A 768 22.76 0.92 13.75
CA PRO A 768 22.12 -0.35 13.42
C PRO A 768 21.36 -0.90 14.62
N PHE A 769 20.22 -1.54 14.40
CA PHE A 769 19.42 -2.12 15.48
C PHE A 769 20.23 -3.14 16.30
N GLY A 770 20.19 -3.01 17.62
CA GLY A 770 20.91 -3.89 18.55
C GLY A 770 22.38 -3.52 18.81
N ALA A 771 22.91 -2.46 18.20
CA ALA A 771 24.28 -2.00 18.45
C ALA A 771 24.37 -1.16 19.75
N GLU A 772 25.36 -1.43 20.61
CA GLU A 772 25.50 -0.76 21.92
C GLU A 772 25.79 0.75 21.76
N PRO A 773 24.93 1.66 22.26
CA PRO A 773 25.09 3.10 22.01
C PRO A 773 26.30 3.72 22.73
N PRO A 774 26.91 4.78 22.17
CA PRO A 774 27.93 5.58 22.85
C PRO A 774 27.48 6.07 24.23
N ALA A 775 28.43 6.26 25.14
CA ALA A 775 28.12 6.62 26.53
C ALA A 775 27.29 7.92 26.63
N GLY A 776 26.11 7.83 27.25
CA GLY A 776 25.18 8.96 27.41
C GLY A 776 24.28 9.26 26.21
N TRP A 777 24.39 8.52 25.10
CA TRP A 777 23.37 8.56 24.04
C TRP A 777 22.09 7.86 24.51
N ARG A 778 20.94 8.35 24.07
CA ARG A 778 19.61 7.88 24.51
C ARG A 778 18.76 7.60 23.30
N GLU A 779 18.10 6.44 23.21
CA GLU A 779 17.31 6.11 22.03
C GLU A 779 16.12 7.07 21.88
N LEU A 780 15.81 7.43 20.64
CA LEU A 780 14.71 8.30 20.27
C LEU A 780 13.59 7.46 19.64
N GLY A 781 12.38 7.58 20.20
CA GLY A 781 11.15 7.03 19.62
C GLY A 781 10.70 7.82 18.38
N ASP A 782 9.39 8.05 18.22
CA ASP A 782 8.92 8.96 17.19
C ASP A 782 9.14 10.44 17.59
N PRO A 783 9.89 11.26 16.82
CA PRO A 783 10.00 12.69 17.04
C PRO A 783 8.84 13.51 16.45
N ALA A 784 7.78 12.88 15.93
CA ALA A 784 6.57 13.56 15.46
C ALA A 784 5.83 14.27 16.62
N PRO A 785 5.37 15.52 16.43
CA PRO A 785 4.59 16.22 17.44
C PRO A 785 3.16 15.65 17.54
N VAL A 786 2.52 15.81 18.71
CA VAL A 786 1.21 15.19 19.03
C VAL A 786 0.10 15.48 17.99
N TRP A 787 0.14 16.64 17.33
CA TRP A 787 -0.84 17.02 16.29
C TRP A 787 -0.59 16.39 14.91
N TRP A 788 0.51 15.67 14.71
CA TRP A 788 0.92 15.10 13.42
C TRP A 788 0.05 13.92 13.00
N GLU A 789 -0.22 12.99 13.91
CA GLU A 789 -1.02 11.79 13.65
C GLU A 789 -2.51 11.99 13.97
N GLU A 790 -3.33 11.00 13.62
CA GLU A 790 -4.77 10.97 13.89
C GLU A 790 -5.06 9.89 14.95
N GLY A 791 -4.95 10.29 16.22
CA GLY A 791 -5.21 9.47 17.41
C GLY A 791 -5.48 10.35 18.63
N THR A 792 -6.48 9.97 19.42
CA THR A 792 -7.07 10.81 20.49
C THR A 792 -6.29 10.74 21.83
N GLU A 793 -6.67 11.60 22.78
CA GLU A 793 -6.37 11.54 24.23
C GLU A 793 -4.92 11.79 24.70
N ALA A 794 -3.92 11.70 23.82
CA ALA A 794 -2.52 12.02 24.15
C ALA A 794 -2.26 13.50 24.54
N ALA A 795 -3.24 14.39 24.37
CA ALA A 795 -3.17 15.78 24.80
C ALA A 795 -3.47 15.95 26.29
N ASP A 796 -4.55 15.34 26.79
CA ASP A 796 -5.05 15.56 28.16
C ASP A 796 -4.10 14.97 29.22
N GLU A 797 -3.50 13.81 28.97
CA GLU A 797 -2.52 13.23 29.91
C GLU A 797 -1.24 14.06 30.00
N VAL A 798 -0.74 14.59 28.88
CA VAL A 798 0.49 15.40 28.83
C VAL A 798 0.28 16.79 29.42
N GLU A 799 -0.89 17.41 29.19
CA GLU A 799 -1.23 18.68 29.84
C GLU A 799 -1.50 18.50 31.34
N ALA A 800 -2.06 17.36 31.77
CA ALA A 800 -2.19 17.02 33.19
C ALA A 800 -0.82 16.80 33.89
N GLU A 801 0.12 16.07 33.27
CA GLU A 801 1.48 15.95 33.82
C GLU A 801 2.20 17.30 33.85
N ALA A 802 2.12 18.10 32.78
CA ALA A 802 2.74 19.42 32.71
C ALA A 802 2.18 20.40 33.76
N ALA A 803 0.86 20.39 33.97
CA ALA A 803 0.21 21.16 35.04
C ALA A 803 0.67 20.69 36.43
N SER A 804 0.78 19.38 36.65
CA SER A 804 1.24 18.82 37.94
C SER A 804 2.69 19.20 38.26
N ALA A 805 3.55 19.30 37.23
CA ALA A 805 4.96 19.67 37.37
C ALA A 805 5.18 21.14 37.75
N HIS A 806 4.20 22.04 37.52
CA HIS A 806 4.34 23.47 37.80
C HIS A 806 3.96 23.91 39.22
N ASP A 807 3.14 23.17 39.97
CA ASP A 807 2.69 23.63 41.30
C ASP A 807 3.69 23.35 42.46
N THR A 808 4.76 22.57 42.20
CA THR A 808 5.75 22.18 43.23
C THR A 808 6.96 23.13 43.37
N ALA A 809 6.82 24.40 42.97
CA ALA A 809 7.93 25.37 42.89
C ALA A 809 7.77 26.70 43.68
N THR A 810 6.91 26.76 44.71
CA THR A 810 6.68 28.02 45.49
C THR A 810 7.58 28.17 46.73
N VAL A 811 8.81 28.66 46.53
CA VAL A 811 9.75 28.98 47.63
C VAL A 811 9.25 30.18 48.46
N ARG A 812 9.09 30.00 49.78
CA ARG A 812 8.64 31.03 50.73
C ARG A 812 9.59 32.25 50.81
N PRO A 813 9.12 33.48 50.57
CA PRO A 813 9.87 34.69 50.90
C PRO A 813 9.70 35.08 52.38
N GLN A 814 10.81 35.19 53.14
CA GLN A 814 10.77 35.84 54.45
C GLN A 814 10.80 37.38 54.31
N ARG A 815 9.82 38.09 54.89
CA ARG A 815 10.00 39.50 55.28
C ARG A 815 9.19 39.91 56.52
N LYS A 816 9.53 41.08 57.06
CA LYS A 816 9.29 41.46 58.47
C LYS A 816 7.89 42.04 58.74
N GLN A 817 7.51 41.92 60.02
CA GLN A 817 6.33 42.43 60.71
C GLN A 817 5.83 43.83 60.28
N SER A 818 4.50 43.99 60.26
CA SER A 818 3.82 45.16 60.84
C SER A 818 2.45 44.74 61.43
N LYS A 819 1.66 45.66 62.02
CA LYS A 819 0.53 45.35 62.94
C LYS A 819 -0.84 45.84 62.41
N LYS A 820 -1.92 45.36 63.07
CA LYS A 820 -3.38 45.74 63.00
C LYS A 820 -4.19 44.97 61.95
N SER A 821 -5.49 44.70 62.12
CA SER A 821 -6.38 44.64 63.32
C SER A 821 -7.62 43.78 62.97
N ALA A 822 -8.39 43.33 63.97
CA ALA A 822 -9.47 42.34 63.80
C ALA A 822 -10.90 42.94 63.70
N LEU A 823 -11.89 42.02 63.58
CA LEU A 823 -13.37 42.14 63.68
C LEU A 823 -14.15 42.38 62.36
N PRO A 824 -15.42 41.90 62.24
CA PRO A 824 -15.97 40.64 62.76
C PRO A 824 -16.93 39.91 61.78
N VAL A 825 -17.48 38.76 62.21
CA VAL A 825 -18.62 38.05 61.61
C VAL A 825 -19.89 38.25 62.46
N PRO A 826 -21.08 38.32 61.85
CA PRO A 826 -22.28 37.64 62.34
C PRO A 826 -22.84 36.69 61.24
N GLU A 827 -23.26 35.45 61.49
CA GLU A 827 -24.21 34.89 62.49
C GLU A 827 -25.68 34.93 62.02
N GLY A 828 -26.32 33.76 61.93
CA GLY A 828 -27.69 33.53 61.42
C GLY A 828 -28.09 32.05 61.61
N VAL A 829 -29.38 31.77 61.86
CA VAL A 829 -29.85 30.55 62.57
C VAL A 829 -31.30 30.16 62.18
N ILE A 830 -31.65 28.85 62.29
CA ILE A 830 -32.95 28.16 61.94
C ILE A 830 -33.15 27.94 60.42
N GLY A 831 -33.71 26.82 59.89
CA GLY A 831 -34.18 25.55 60.47
C GLY A 831 -35.50 25.01 59.84
N LEU A 832 -35.85 23.72 60.06
CA LEU A 832 -36.98 22.94 59.46
C LEU A 832 -36.82 22.65 57.95
N PHE A 833 -37.30 21.54 57.37
CA PHE A 833 -38.12 20.39 57.85
C PHE A 833 -37.40 19.03 57.61
N GLY A 834 -37.99 17.92 58.11
CA GLY A 834 -37.59 16.54 57.77
C GLY A 834 -38.68 15.49 58.10
N GLU A 835 -38.60 14.32 57.47
CA GLU A 835 -39.37 13.05 57.57
C GLU A 835 -38.50 12.01 56.79
N GLU A 836 -38.16 10.76 57.14
CA GLU A 836 -38.68 9.65 58.01
C GLU A 836 -39.98 8.97 57.52
N GLU A 837 -40.15 7.62 57.45
CA GLU A 837 -39.26 6.43 57.62
C GLU A 837 -39.08 5.65 56.26
N VAL A 838 -39.20 4.32 55.99
CA VAL A 838 -39.58 3.05 56.67
C VAL A 838 -38.64 1.88 56.26
N ALA A 839 -38.39 0.91 57.15
CA ALA A 839 -37.41 -0.21 57.05
C ALA A 839 -37.83 -1.52 56.27
N PRO A 840 -36.94 -2.55 56.12
CA PRO A 840 -37.10 -3.76 55.26
C PRO A 840 -37.18 -5.13 56.00
N PRO A 841 -37.10 -6.28 55.28
CA PRO A 841 -36.12 -7.37 55.60
C PRO A 841 -35.46 -8.00 54.33
N ALA A 842 -34.21 -8.52 54.28
CA ALA A 842 -33.41 -9.46 55.13
C ALA A 842 -33.76 -10.97 54.87
N PRO A 843 -32.89 -12.00 55.15
CA PRO A 843 -31.73 -12.00 56.08
C PRO A 843 -30.50 -12.96 55.83
N GLN A 844 -29.46 -12.88 56.72
CA GLN A 844 -28.35 -13.83 57.04
C GLN A 844 -27.22 -14.05 55.98
N ALA A 845 -25.89 -13.92 56.22
CA ALA A 845 -24.97 -13.88 57.39
C ALA A 845 -24.56 -15.25 57.99
N PRO A 846 -23.40 -15.40 58.70
CA PRO A 846 -22.30 -14.45 59.03
C PRO A 846 -20.94 -14.88 58.36
N THR A 847 -19.67 -14.57 58.75
CA THR A 847 -19.01 -14.00 59.96
C THR A 847 -17.61 -13.43 59.62
N GLU A 848 -17.02 -12.60 60.51
CA GLU A 848 -15.60 -12.17 60.57
C GLU A 848 -14.88 -12.85 61.80
N PRO A 849 -13.78 -12.37 62.46
CA PRO A 849 -12.82 -11.26 62.19
C PRO A 849 -11.33 -11.49 62.54
N SER A 850 -10.48 -10.49 62.27
CA SER A 850 -9.62 -9.83 63.30
C SER A 850 -8.86 -8.60 62.77
N GLN A 851 -8.69 -7.58 63.60
CA GLN A 851 -7.92 -6.35 63.31
C GLN A 851 -6.60 -6.26 64.10
N ARG A 852 -5.77 -5.25 63.76
CA ARG A 852 -4.44 -4.96 64.36
C ARG A 852 -4.53 -4.20 65.69
N THR A 853 -3.46 -4.27 66.50
CA THR A 853 -2.98 -3.13 67.32
C THR A 853 -1.51 -3.29 67.76
N THR A 854 -0.73 -2.18 67.69
CA THR A 854 0.44 -1.80 68.54
C THR A 854 1.69 -2.72 68.61
N THR A 855 2.97 -2.29 68.75
CA THR A 855 3.68 -0.97 68.81
C THR A 855 5.21 -1.20 68.73
N ASP A 856 5.98 -0.26 68.11
CA ASP A 856 7.36 0.23 68.42
C ASP A 856 8.51 -0.68 68.96
N PRO A 857 9.80 -0.25 68.94
CA PRO A 857 10.57 0.45 67.88
C PRO A 857 12.05 -0.05 67.74
N ALA A 858 12.72 0.16 66.58
CA ALA A 858 14.21 0.12 66.50
C ALA A 858 14.80 0.78 65.22
N LYS A 859 16.06 1.23 65.30
CA LYS A 859 16.83 1.96 64.26
C LYS A 859 17.63 1.05 63.31
N GLU A 860 18.04 1.65 62.18
CA GLU A 860 19.21 1.31 61.33
C GLU A 860 19.17 -0.04 60.58
N THR A 861 19.56 -0.15 59.31
CA THR A 861 20.44 0.70 58.49
C THR A 861 19.80 1.26 57.21
N ALA A 862 20.36 2.35 56.67
CA ALA A 862 19.97 2.92 55.38
C ALA A 862 20.69 2.26 54.20
N THR A 863 19.96 2.02 53.11
CA THR A 863 20.47 1.64 51.79
C THR A 863 19.97 2.67 50.78
N ALA A 864 20.78 3.03 49.78
CA ALA A 864 20.41 4.03 48.77
C ALA A 864 19.22 3.56 47.90
N PRO A 865 18.39 4.48 47.37
CA PRO A 865 17.36 4.13 46.41
C PRO A 865 17.99 3.62 45.10
N ALA A 866 17.39 2.57 44.53
CA ALA A 866 17.72 2.10 43.19
C ALA A 866 17.30 3.13 42.12
N PRO A 867 17.91 3.13 40.93
CA PRO A 867 17.43 3.93 39.81
C PRO A 867 15.99 3.55 39.45
N ALA A 868 15.20 4.53 38.99
CA ALA A 868 13.86 4.27 38.47
C ALA A 868 13.95 3.33 37.25
N ALA A 869 13.11 2.29 37.25
CA ALA A 869 12.99 1.38 36.12
C ALA A 869 12.25 2.06 34.96
N ASP A 870 12.58 1.64 33.75
CA ASP A 870 11.93 2.13 32.53
C ASP A 870 10.43 1.75 32.50
N PRO A 871 9.52 2.66 32.13
CA PRO A 871 8.08 2.39 32.13
C PRO A 871 7.64 1.34 31.10
N ALA A 872 8.30 1.25 29.95
CA ALA A 872 8.02 0.20 28.95
C ALA A 872 8.49 -1.17 29.46
N THR A 873 9.69 -1.23 30.07
CA THR A 873 10.18 -2.45 30.72
C THR A 873 9.25 -2.87 31.87
N THR A 874 8.79 -1.94 32.69
CA THR A 874 7.86 -2.19 33.81
C THR A 874 6.51 -2.72 33.30
N LEU A 875 5.99 -2.18 32.20
CA LEU A 875 4.76 -2.68 31.57
C LEU A 875 4.92 -4.10 31.01
N VAL A 876 6.08 -4.41 30.42
CA VAL A 876 6.38 -5.75 29.89
C VAL A 876 6.58 -6.77 31.02
N GLU A 877 7.23 -6.41 32.13
CA GLU A 877 7.31 -7.27 33.31
C GLU A 877 5.91 -7.59 33.87
N ARG A 878 5.02 -6.58 33.94
CA ARG A 878 3.62 -6.79 34.34
C ARG A 878 2.86 -7.67 33.35
N LEU A 879 2.92 -7.39 32.04
CA LEU A 879 2.35 -8.24 30.98
C LEU A 879 2.79 -9.70 31.13
N MET A 880 4.09 -9.93 31.28
CA MET A 880 4.67 -11.27 31.42
C MET A 880 4.29 -11.98 32.73
N SER A 881 3.86 -11.24 33.75
CA SER A 881 3.36 -11.81 35.01
C SER A 881 1.91 -12.31 34.96
N THR A 882 1.14 -11.93 33.94
CA THR A 882 -0.28 -12.29 33.83
C THR A 882 -0.52 -13.77 33.53
N GLU A 883 -1.58 -14.35 34.10
CA GLU A 883 -1.97 -15.74 33.83
C GLU A 883 -2.30 -15.98 32.36
N LEU A 884 -2.93 -14.99 31.69
CA LEU A 884 -3.30 -15.06 30.27
C LEU A 884 -2.06 -15.12 29.36
N TYR A 885 -1.04 -14.28 29.61
CA TYR A 885 0.22 -14.35 28.88
C TYR A 885 0.96 -15.68 29.10
N GLN A 886 1.01 -16.17 30.35
CA GLN A 886 1.64 -17.46 30.65
C GLN A 886 0.89 -18.64 30.01
N ALA A 887 -0.44 -18.57 29.93
CA ALA A 887 -1.24 -19.55 29.19
C ALA A 887 -0.94 -19.54 27.68
N GLN A 888 -0.92 -18.36 27.04
CA GLN A 888 -0.57 -18.25 25.61
C GLN A 888 0.87 -18.69 25.32
N LEU A 889 1.82 -18.34 26.18
CA LEU A 889 3.21 -18.80 26.09
C LEU A 889 3.32 -20.33 26.16
N GLY A 890 2.45 -20.98 26.92
CA GLY A 890 2.33 -22.45 27.01
C GLY A 890 1.67 -23.12 25.80
N LEU A 891 0.88 -22.38 25.01
CA LEU A 891 0.22 -22.87 23.79
C LEU A 891 1.12 -22.77 22.53
N LEU A 892 2.23 -22.03 22.59
CA LEU A 892 3.18 -21.96 21.48
C LEU A 892 3.82 -23.33 21.21
N ALA A 893 3.61 -23.89 20.01
CA ALA A 893 4.17 -25.19 19.63
C ALA A 893 5.72 -25.23 19.61
N ARG A 894 6.37 -24.07 19.55
CA ARG A 894 7.84 -23.88 19.64
C ARG A 894 8.17 -22.51 20.27
N PRO A 895 8.17 -22.36 21.60
CA PRO A 895 8.62 -21.12 22.23
C PRO A 895 10.11 -20.87 21.94
N PRO A 896 10.58 -19.61 21.92
CA PRO A 896 11.99 -19.30 21.71
C PRO A 896 12.88 -19.95 22.79
N ARG A 897 14.02 -20.52 22.36
CA ARG A 897 14.96 -21.22 23.27
C ARG A 897 15.66 -20.29 24.26
N ASP A 898 15.93 -19.05 23.81
CA ASP A 898 16.41 -17.97 24.66
C ASP A 898 15.19 -17.19 25.16
N LYS A 899 15.03 -17.14 26.49
CA LYS A 899 13.90 -16.48 27.16
C LYS A 899 13.99 -14.96 27.15
N THR A 900 15.13 -14.37 26.80
CA THR A 900 15.33 -12.91 26.75
C THR A 900 14.78 -12.28 25.46
N LEU A 901 14.53 -13.08 24.43
CA LEU A 901 14.06 -12.62 23.11
C LEU A 901 12.65 -12.00 23.16
N LEU A 902 11.73 -12.62 23.91
CA LEU A 902 10.35 -12.13 24.03
C LEU A 902 10.25 -10.81 24.84
N PRO A 903 10.86 -10.67 26.04
CA PRO A 903 10.94 -9.39 26.73
C PRO A 903 11.44 -8.26 25.82
N LYS A 904 12.60 -8.44 25.16
CA LYS A 904 13.19 -7.41 24.29
C LYS A 904 12.28 -7.01 23.13
N ALA A 905 11.61 -7.98 22.50
CA ALA A 905 10.67 -7.71 21.41
C ALA A 905 9.42 -6.96 21.89
N LEU A 906 8.89 -7.31 23.06
CA LEU A 906 7.73 -6.66 23.65
C LEU A 906 8.07 -5.23 24.10
N THR A 907 9.23 -5.01 24.72
CA THR A 907 9.68 -3.66 25.10
C THR A 907 9.84 -2.79 23.86
N ALA A 908 10.52 -3.28 22.82
CA ALA A 908 10.66 -2.57 21.54
C ALA A 908 9.32 -2.20 20.88
N LEU A 909 8.30 -3.06 20.97
CA LEU A 909 6.96 -2.77 20.46
C LEU A 909 6.21 -1.74 21.32
N VAL A 910 6.39 -1.77 22.65
CA VAL A 910 5.78 -0.79 23.58
C VAL A 910 6.43 0.60 23.44
N GLU A 911 7.74 0.66 23.19
CA GLU A 911 8.52 1.89 22.98
C GLU A 911 8.20 2.55 21.63
N ALA A 912 8.23 1.79 20.54
CA ALA A 912 8.13 2.33 19.18
C ALA A 912 6.70 2.37 18.62
N GLY A 913 5.78 1.56 19.15
CA GLY A 913 4.39 1.42 18.68
C GLY A 913 4.25 0.72 17.32
N THR A 914 4.99 1.14 16.30
CA THR A 914 5.02 0.55 14.96
C THR A 914 6.46 0.26 14.52
N LEU A 915 6.75 -0.96 14.07
CA LEU A 915 8.09 -1.41 13.66
C LEU A 915 8.03 -2.34 12.44
N SER A 916 9.06 -2.30 11.58
CA SER A 916 9.24 -3.36 10.57
C SER A 916 9.53 -4.70 11.27
N MET A 917 9.03 -5.82 10.72
CA MET A 917 9.30 -7.16 11.26
C MET A 917 10.81 -7.42 11.37
N THR A 918 11.59 -6.89 10.45
CA THR A 918 13.06 -6.95 10.44
C THR A 918 13.68 -6.11 11.55
N ALA A 919 13.22 -4.87 11.78
CA ALA A 919 13.66 -4.04 12.89
C ALA A 919 13.36 -4.71 14.24
N LEU A 920 12.16 -5.26 14.39
CA LEU A 920 11.74 -5.99 15.60
C LEU A 920 12.61 -7.24 15.84
N ALA A 921 12.89 -8.02 14.80
CA ALA A 921 13.76 -9.18 14.91
C ALA A 921 15.18 -8.78 15.34
N GLU A 922 15.76 -7.75 14.71
CA GLU A 922 17.12 -7.29 15.02
C GLU A 922 17.21 -6.67 16.43
N ARG A 923 16.25 -5.82 16.84
CA ARG A 923 16.12 -5.31 18.22
C ARG A 923 16.01 -6.45 19.25
N ALA A 924 15.31 -7.53 18.91
CA ALA A 924 15.22 -8.72 19.75
C ALA A 924 16.47 -9.63 19.72
N GLY A 925 17.47 -9.35 18.87
CA GLY A 925 18.67 -10.19 18.72
C GLY A 925 18.45 -11.44 17.85
N GLN A 926 17.49 -11.41 16.91
CA GLN A 926 17.30 -12.43 15.88
C GLN A 926 17.76 -11.93 14.49
N PRO A 927 18.32 -12.81 13.63
CA PRO A 927 18.60 -12.47 12.24
C PRO A 927 17.32 -12.11 11.48
N ALA A 928 17.38 -11.06 10.65
CA ALA A 928 16.28 -10.59 9.80
C ALA A 928 15.61 -11.70 8.96
N THR A 929 16.34 -12.76 8.60
CA THR A 929 15.79 -13.94 7.88
C THR A 929 14.75 -14.74 8.67
N ARG A 930 14.60 -14.51 9.98
CA ARG A 930 13.56 -15.12 10.84
C ARG A 930 12.37 -14.18 11.11
N ALA A 931 12.43 -12.94 10.66
CA ALA A 931 11.48 -11.89 11.02
C ALA A 931 10.00 -12.27 10.85
N PRO A 932 9.54 -12.85 9.72
CA PRO A 932 8.12 -13.19 9.55
C PRO A 932 7.64 -14.28 10.52
N GLY A 933 8.48 -15.27 10.82
CA GLY A 933 8.15 -16.33 11.77
C GLY A 933 8.15 -15.83 13.23
N PHE A 934 9.02 -14.88 13.56
CA PHE A 934 9.06 -14.26 14.88
C PHE A 934 7.86 -13.32 15.09
N ALA A 935 7.53 -12.51 14.07
CA ALA A 935 6.32 -11.69 14.02
C ALA A 935 5.04 -12.52 14.23
N ALA A 936 4.89 -13.63 13.49
CA ALA A 936 3.75 -14.53 13.66
C ALA A 936 3.70 -15.18 15.06
N THR A 937 4.85 -15.45 15.68
CA THR A 937 4.94 -15.97 17.06
C THR A 937 4.45 -14.94 18.09
N LEU A 938 4.79 -13.67 17.90
CA LEU A 938 4.33 -12.57 18.76
C LEU A 938 2.85 -12.25 18.54
N ALA A 939 2.37 -12.28 17.29
CA ALA A 939 0.95 -12.12 17.00
C ALA A 939 0.11 -13.25 17.63
N GLN A 940 0.58 -14.51 17.56
CA GLN A 940 -0.06 -15.63 18.27
C GLN A 940 -0.04 -15.49 19.79
N LEU A 941 0.98 -14.83 20.35
CA LEU A 941 1.15 -14.65 21.80
C LEU A 941 0.31 -13.51 22.38
N LEU A 942 0.01 -12.48 21.57
CA LEU A 942 -0.72 -11.28 22.00
C LEU A 942 -2.19 -11.26 21.58
N ASN A 943 -2.52 -11.71 20.36
CA ASN A 943 -3.87 -11.62 19.81
C ASN A 943 -4.73 -12.76 20.33
N TYR A 944 -5.62 -12.47 21.29
CA TYR A 944 -6.50 -13.47 21.93
C TYR A 944 -7.98 -13.13 21.69
N ASP A 945 -8.82 -14.17 21.65
CA ASP A 945 -10.28 -14.11 21.44
C ASP A 945 -10.77 -13.21 20.28
N GLY A 946 -9.92 -13.01 19.26
CA GLY A 946 -10.21 -12.18 18.09
C GLY A 946 -9.73 -10.73 18.17
N ALA A 947 -9.22 -10.25 19.32
CA ALA A 947 -8.63 -8.92 19.45
C ALA A 947 -7.27 -8.82 18.74
N GLN A 948 -7.05 -7.72 18.01
CA GLN A 948 -5.89 -7.53 17.13
C GLN A 948 -4.82 -6.62 17.74
N ILE A 949 -4.33 -6.99 18.93
CA ILE A 949 -3.34 -6.20 19.69
C ILE A 949 -2.04 -5.96 18.91
N LEU A 950 -1.57 -6.96 18.17
CA LEU A 950 -0.47 -6.85 17.23
C LEU A 950 -0.99 -7.05 15.81
N GLU A 951 -1.13 -5.93 15.10
CA GLU A 951 -1.55 -5.85 13.71
C GLU A 951 -0.34 -6.06 12.78
N ILE A 952 -0.49 -6.88 11.74
CA ILE A 952 0.41 -6.89 10.57
C ILE A 952 -0.22 -5.97 9.53
N LEU A 953 0.48 -4.91 9.14
CA LEU A 953 -0.02 -3.94 8.16
C LEU A 953 -0.11 -4.57 6.74
N PRO A 954 -0.90 -3.99 5.81
CA PRO A 954 -1.09 -4.54 4.47
C PRO A 954 0.19 -4.71 3.63
N ASP A 955 1.31 -4.07 4.01
CA ASP A 955 2.63 -4.24 3.40
C ASP A 955 3.27 -5.62 3.65
N ASN A 956 2.70 -6.42 4.57
CA ASN A 956 3.23 -7.71 5.06
C ASN A 956 4.68 -7.62 5.59
N ARG A 957 5.09 -6.43 6.06
CA ARG A 957 6.46 -6.12 6.51
C ARG A 957 6.49 -5.30 7.79
N THR A 958 5.39 -4.64 8.16
CA THR A 958 5.31 -3.76 9.33
C THR A 958 4.28 -4.27 10.32
N LEU A 959 4.59 -4.08 11.60
CA LEU A 959 3.81 -4.47 12.77
C LEU A 959 3.39 -3.22 13.54
N ARG A 960 2.15 -3.16 14.00
CA ARG A 960 1.64 -2.12 14.91
C ARG A 960 1.09 -2.74 16.19
N LEU A 961 1.52 -2.23 17.34
CA LEU A 961 1.03 -2.60 18.67
C LEU A 961 -0.06 -1.60 19.11
N HIS A 962 -1.28 -2.08 19.27
CA HIS A 962 -2.40 -1.32 19.81
C HIS A 962 -2.33 -1.30 21.35
N ARG A 963 -1.50 -0.39 21.90
CA ARG A 963 -1.14 -0.36 23.32
C ARG A 963 -2.33 -0.28 24.30
N ALA A 964 -3.41 0.41 23.94
CA ALA A 964 -4.63 0.45 24.77
C ALA A 964 -5.29 -0.94 24.88
N GLN A 965 -5.44 -1.65 23.76
CA GLN A 965 -5.99 -3.02 23.73
C GLN A 965 -5.07 -4.01 24.46
N LEU A 966 -3.75 -3.81 24.43
CA LEU A 966 -2.79 -4.59 25.23
C LEU A 966 -3.06 -4.44 26.74
N VAL A 967 -3.30 -3.21 27.21
CA VAL A 967 -3.59 -2.94 28.62
C VAL A 967 -4.95 -3.53 29.02
N GLU A 968 -5.97 -3.37 28.17
CA GLU A 968 -7.32 -3.88 28.41
C GLU A 968 -7.37 -5.42 28.47
N GLN A 969 -6.87 -6.12 27.45
CA GLN A 969 -6.96 -7.58 27.36
C GLN A 969 -6.16 -8.31 28.46
N PHE A 970 -5.03 -7.73 28.89
CA PHE A 970 -4.15 -8.35 29.88
C PHE A 970 -4.34 -7.80 31.31
N GLY A 971 -5.16 -6.75 31.52
CA GLY A 971 -5.45 -6.18 32.84
C GLY A 971 -4.24 -5.47 33.46
N LEU A 972 -3.62 -4.56 32.68
CA LEU A 972 -2.37 -3.88 33.05
C LEU A 972 -2.56 -2.47 33.63
#